data_AF-A0A0D6R2N2-F1
#
_entry.id   AF-A0A0D6R2N2-F1
#
_cell.length_a   1.000
_cell.length_b   1.000
_cell.length_c   1.000
_cell.angle_alpha   90.00
_cell.angle_beta   90.00
_cell.angle_gamma   90.00
#
_symmetry.space_group_name_H-M   'P 1'
#
loop_
_entity.id
_entity.type
_entity.pdbx_description
1 polymer ?
#
loop_
_entity_poly.entity_id
_entity_poly.type
_entity_poly.pdbx_seq_one_letter_code
_entity_poly.pdbx_strand_id
1 'polypeptide(L)'
;MSQLSVTALFGEGEEETQQPLWFKKEVFMLPDFDSESYIADLRRFVALDTLRAELRGHLAQLKNELVELINRDYADFVNLSTKLVDVEGAVLRMRTPLSELRAKISSVKGSVESSLVALQNGLQRRAHASASREILELLLDTCHVISKVEKLMVELQSMPEEGVISHIEPGNKSSFGNGNVVEIAENGANLEETRSMLLERIASEMNRLKFYIARAQNLPFIQNMEKRIQNASLTLEKSLGRCFEIGLECHDESVIYNCLRAYAAIDNTKGAEETFRSTIVAPYIQKVIPSTPSREVVGGSVDKLEEDYQQIKTFVEKDCKFLLDITASANSGLHVFNFLANSVLKEVMSAIQKGKASALSPGKPAEFLVNYKSSMEFLTFLEGFCLSKSAVGEFRLQPVYIDFVKQWNLGAYFTLRFQEIATSLDSALATTSIIPVHNSQHHQDGVLALTLKESIVLLECLHRCWQDDVYIASIADKFLRLTLQLLSRYSTWLSTGLAACKKGNGNSSTSGEVAFVATPEDLVFVRHDVDLIVKEVNGSFLENVLGLLTSCSVEVLALVKQSILHASQSLLDFMPTILDVMIEAVVEKSVEVLRQLKGITATYRMTNKPLPVRHSPYVSGVLQPLKAFLEGERAIYLTEEARNELLQSTAERITGRYNELAWELVTVARKTESSLQRIRQGAQKRGGAGTDSLDSNISDTDKICMQLFLDVQEYGRRLSAIGVAAAKIPAYTSLWQCVAPPDKQSSIQL
;
A
#
# COMPACT_ATOMS: atom_id res chain seq x y z
N MET A 1 -81.92 -21.19 -3.06
CA MET A 1 -82.63 -22.04 -2.08
C MET A 1 -84.02 -21.42 -1.89
N SER A 2 -85.15 -22.08 -2.08
CA SER A 2 -85.47 -23.50 -2.32
C SER A 2 -86.87 -23.60 -2.92
N GLN A 3 -87.05 -24.60 -3.78
CA GLN A 3 -88.30 -25.13 -4.36
C GLN A 3 -89.36 -25.53 -3.32
N LEU A 4 -90.66 -25.47 -3.67
CA LEU A 4 -91.59 -26.62 -3.54
C LEU A 4 -92.95 -26.38 -4.26
N SER A 5 -93.55 -27.51 -4.65
CA SER A 5 -94.40 -27.74 -5.82
C SER A 5 -95.91 -27.60 -5.60
N VAL A 6 -96.61 -27.29 -6.69
CA VAL A 6 -98.06 -27.30 -6.94
C VAL A 6 -98.41 -28.64 -7.60
N THR A 7 -99.26 -29.51 -7.04
CA THR A 7 -99.89 -30.59 -7.87
C THR A 7 -101.11 -31.36 -7.32
N ALA A 8 -101.58 -31.23 -6.08
CA ALA A 8 -102.39 -32.33 -5.51
C ALA A 8 -103.90 -32.14 -5.30
N LEU A 9 -104.56 -31.10 -5.80
CA LEU A 9 -105.98 -30.92 -5.47
C LEU A 9 -106.82 -30.55 -6.68
N PHE A 10 -107.23 -31.54 -7.46
CA PHE A 10 -108.60 -31.67 -7.95
C PHE A 10 -108.91 -33.15 -8.15
N GLY A 11 -110.01 -33.62 -7.57
CA GLY A 11 -110.44 -35.02 -7.60
C GLY A 11 -111.97 -35.08 -7.59
N GLU A 12 -112.47 -35.65 -8.68
CA GLU A 12 -113.86 -35.91 -9.07
C GLU A 12 -114.41 -37.21 -8.43
N GLY A 13 -115.70 -37.49 -8.67
CA GLY A 13 -116.35 -38.80 -8.46
C GLY A 13 -117.88 -38.64 -8.58
N GLU A 14 -118.53 -39.10 -9.64
CA GLU A 14 -118.96 -40.47 -10.00
C GLU A 14 -120.28 -40.91 -9.35
N GLU A 15 -121.32 -41.13 -10.18
CA GLU A 15 -122.34 -42.18 -10.01
C GLU A 15 -123.07 -42.45 -11.34
N GLU A 16 -123.43 -43.71 -11.55
CA GLU A 16 -123.83 -44.33 -12.80
C GLU A 16 -125.28 -44.02 -13.22
N THR A 17 -125.57 -43.85 -14.52
CA THR A 17 -126.89 -44.22 -15.07
C THR A 17 -126.78 -44.64 -16.54
N GLN A 18 -127.36 -45.81 -16.80
CA GLN A 18 -127.43 -46.55 -18.06
C GLN A 18 -127.64 -45.66 -19.28
N GLN A 19 -126.61 -45.54 -20.13
CA GLN A 19 -126.80 -45.12 -21.51
C GLN A 19 -126.97 -46.34 -22.41
N PRO A 20 -127.80 -46.23 -23.47
CA PRO A 20 -128.05 -47.33 -24.38
C PRO A 20 -126.74 -47.89 -24.95
N LEU A 21 -126.64 -49.21 -25.03
CA LEU A 21 -125.46 -49.96 -25.52
C LEU A 21 -124.97 -49.56 -26.93
N TRP A 22 -125.79 -48.83 -27.69
CA TRP A 22 -125.45 -48.33 -29.01
C TRP A 22 -124.78 -46.93 -29.00
N PHE A 23 -124.80 -46.18 -27.89
CA PHE A 23 -124.20 -44.83 -27.80
C PHE A 23 -122.85 -44.89 -27.07
N LYS A 24 -121.76 -44.54 -27.76
CA LYS A 24 -120.39 -44.60 -27.21
C LYS A 24 -119.78 -43.19 -27.10
N LYS A 25 -119.64 -42.65 -25.87
CA LYS A 25 -119.11 -41.28 -25.59
C LYS A 25 -117.63 -41.09 -25.95
N GLU A 26 -116.84 -42.16 -25.88
CA GLU A 26 -115.38 -42.15 -26.09
C GLU A 26 -114.98 -41.67 -27.50
N VAL A 27 -115.89 -41.82 -28.47
CA VAL A 27 -115.64 -41.50 -29.87
C VAL A 27 -115.49 -39.99 -30.10
N PHE A 28 -116.01 -39.14 -29.21
CA PHE A 28 -115.91 -37.67 -29.32
C PHE A 28 -114.52 -37.11 -29.00
N MET A 29 -113.67 -37.83 -28.27
CA MET A 29 -112.34 -37.36 -27.86
C MET A 29 -111.24 -37.76 -28.87
N LEU A 30 -111.59 -38.49 -29.94
CA LEU A 30 -110.67 -38.90 -31.01
C LEU A 30 -110.43 -37.72 -31.98
N PRO A 31 -109.18 -37.48 -32.42
CA PRO A 31 -108.86 -36.37 -33.30
C PRO A 31 -109.52 -36.46 -34.71
N ASP A 32 -109.86 -37.67 -35.18
CA ASP A 32 -110.40 -37.93 -36.55
C ASP A 32 -111.93 -38.16 -36.58
N PHE A 33 -112.67 -37.71 -35.58
CA PHE A 33 -114.12 -37.96 -35.45
C PHE A 33 -114.98 -37.22 -36.51
N ASP A 34 -115.84 -37.94 -37.23
CA ASP A 34 -116.82 -37.39 -38.19
C ASP A 34 -118.28 -37.59 -37.74
N SER A 35 -119.08 -36.57 -38.00
CA SER A 35 -120.47 -36.48 -37.57
C SER A 35 -121.49 -37.09 -38.54
N GLU A 36 -121.28 -37.01 -39.87
CA GLU A 36 -122.30 -37.43 -40.84
C GLU A 36 -122.35 -38.95 -41.04
N SER A 37 -121.18 -39.60 -41.09
CA SER A 37 -121.06 -41.06 -41.20
C SER A 37 -121.70 -41.80 -40.03
N TYR A 38 -121.42 -41.35 -38.79
CA TYR A 38 -121.94 -41.94 -37.55
C TYR A 38 -123.47 -41.89 -37.48
N ILE A 39 -124.07 -40.77 -37.89
CA ILE A 39 -125.53 -40.62 -37.92
C ILE A 39 -126.16 -41.51 -39.01
N ALA A 40 -125.54 -41.58 -40.19
CA ALA A 40 -126.06 -42.36 -41.32
C ALA A 40 -126.19 -43.85 -41.00
N ASP A 41 -125.23 -44.41 -40.26
CA ASP A 41 -125.24 -45.81 -39.84
C ASP A 41 -126.34 -46.12 -38.81
N LEU A 42 -126.48 -45.30 -37.77
CA LEU A 42 -127.47 -45.51 -36.71
C LEU A 42 -128.91 -45.34 -37.19
N ARG A 43 -129.12 -44.53 -38.23
CA ARG A 43 -130.44 -44.31 -38.83
C ARG A 43 -131.03 -45.58 -39.45
N ARG A 44 -130.21 -46.58 -39.79
CA ARG A 44 -130.69 -47.90 -40.26
C ARG A 44 -131.49 -48.65 -39.20
N PHE A 45 -131.31 -48.31 -37.92
CA PHE A 45 -131.90 -49.03 -36.79
C PHE A 45 -132.79 -48.17 -35.90
N VAL A 46 -132.53 -46.87 -35.81
CA VAL A 46 -133.21 -45.97 -34.86
C VAL A 46 -133.76 -44.75 -35.58
N ALA A 47 -135.04 -44.50 -35.34
CA ALA A 47 -135.66 -43.25 -35.77
C ALA A 47 -134.93 -42.04 -35.14
N LEU A 48 -134.66 -41.05 -35.97
CA LEU A 48 -133.70 -39.97 -35.73
C LEU A 48 -134.00 -39.10 -34.48
N ASP A 49 -135.26 -39.01 -34.07
CA ASP A 49 -135.67 -38.21 -32.90
C ASP A 49 -135.08 -38.75 -31.60
N THR A 50 -134.98 -40.07 -31.48
CA THR A 50 -134.35 -40.73 -30.33
C THR A 50 -132.83 -40.47 -30.27
N LEU A 51 -132.14 -40.49 -31.41
CA LEU A 51 -130.70 -40.19 -31.50
C LEU A 51 -130.39 -38.75 -31.08
N ARG A 52 -131.23 -37.80 -31.51
CA ARG A 52 -131.11 -36.37 -31.17
C ARG A 52 -131.38 -36.10 -29.69
N ALA A 53 -132.27 -36.86 -29.04
CA ALA A 53 -132.56 -36.72 -27.62
C ALA A 53 -131.33 -37.05 -26.76
N GLU A 54 -130.63 -38.15 -27.07
CA GLU A 54 -129.44 -38.56 -26.31
C GLU A 54 -128.24 -37.62 -26.48
N LEU A 55 -127.92 -37.21 -27.71
CA LEU A 55 -126.83 -36.25 -27.96
C LEU A 55 -127.04 -34.92 -27.23
N ARG A 56 -128.30 -34.50 -27.08
CA ARG A 56 -128.63 -33.29 -26.32
C ARG A 56 -128.53 -33.49 -24.81
N GLY A 57 -128.89 -34.67 -24.29
CA GLY A 57 -128.67 -35.02 -22.89
C GLY A 57 -127.20 -34.93 -22.50
N HIS A 58 -126.33 -35.45 -23.37
CA HIS A 58 -124.89 -35.43 -23.13
C HIS A 58 -124.29 -34.01 -23.09
N LEU A 59 -124.68 -33.13 -24.02
CA LEU A 59 -124.21 -31.76 -24.05
C LEU A 59 -124.69 -30.94 -22.84
N ALA A 60 -125.84 -31.29 -22.27
CA ALA A 60 -126.35 -30.64 -21.07
C ALA A 60 -125.51 -30.99 -19.82
N GLN A 61 -125.09 -32.25 -19.68
CA GLN A 61 -124.27 -32.70 -18.54
C GLN A 61 -122.89 -32.03 -18.53
N LEU A 62 -122.22 -32.00 -19.69
CA LEU A 62 -120.92 -31.33 -19.87
C LEU A 62 -120.97 -29.82 -19.60
N LYS A 63 -122.08 -29.16 -19.94
CA LYS A 63 -122.26 -27.74 -19.61
C LYS A 63 -122.37 -27.50 -18.11
N ASN A 64 -122.94 -28.43 -17.33
CA ASN A 64 -123.04 -28.28 -15.88
C ASN A 64 -121.69 -28.50 -15.18
N GLU A 65 -120.91 -29.49 -15.59
CA GLU A 65 -119.54 -29.68 -15.07
C GLU A 65 -118.65 -28.46 -15.30
N LEU A 66 -118.70 -27.87 -16.49
CA LEU A 66 -117.95 -26.63 -16.79
C LEU A 66 -118.37 -25.48 -15.85
N VAL A 67 -119.67 -25.37 -15.56
CA VAL A 67 -120.20 -24.33 -14.67
C VAL A 67 -119.77 -24.56 -13.22
N GLU A 68 -119.73 -25.80 -12.72
CA GLU A 68 -119.22 -26.10 -11.38
C GLU A 68 -117.73 -25.79 -11.24
N LEU A 69 -116.93 -26.12 -12.24
CA LEU A 69 -115.49 -25.87 -12.24
C LEU A 69 -115.18 -24.37 -12.29
N ILE A 70 -115.91 -23.61 -13.12
CA ILE A 70 -115.85 -22.14 -13.15
C ILE A 70 -116.29 -21.55 -11.81
N ASN A 71 -117.34 -22.08 -11.16
CA ASN A 71 -117.83 -21.56 -9.89
C ASN A 71 -116.92 -21.89 -8.70
N ARG A 72 -116.32 -23.10 -8.66
CA ARG A 72 -115.41 -23.53 -7.58
C ARG A 72 -114.15 -22.67 -7.53
N ASP A 73 -113.59 -22.37 -8.70
CA ASP A 73 -112.30 -21.69 -8.81
C ASP A 73 -112.46 -20.19 -9.21
N TYR A 74 -113.71 -19.67 -9.27
CA TYR A 74 -114.07 -18.31 -9.71
C TYR A 74 -113.29 -17.22 -8.95
N ALA A 75 -113.20 -17.37 -7.62
CA ALA A 75 -112.57 -16.39 -6.76
C ALA A 75 -111.07 -16.23 -7.06
N ASP A 76 -110.37 -17.32 -7.36
CA ASP A 76 -108.94 -17.29 -7.65
C ASP A 76 -108.66 -16.76 -9.07
N PHE A 77 -109.46 -17.14 -10.06
CA PHE A 77 -109.34 -16.61 -11.42
C PHE A 77 -109.57 -15.09 -11.48
N VAL A 78 -110.55 -14.55 -10.73
CA VAL A 78 -110.77 -13.10 -10.63
C VAL A 78 -109.66 -12.40 -9.84
N ASN A 79 -109.19 -12.99 -8.74
CA ASN A 79 -108.12 -12.41 -7.91
C ASN A 79 -106.76 -12.37 -8.64
N LEU A 80 -106.48 -13.36 -9.49
CA LEU A 80 -105.28 -13.41 -10.33
C LEU A 80 -105.37 -12.44 -11.51
N SER A 81 -106.52 -12.38 -12.21
CA SER A 81 -106.71 -11.43 -13.32
C SER A 81 -106.65 -9.98 -12.84
N THR A 82 -107.24 -9.67 -11.69
CA THR A 82 -107.19 -8.31 -11.11
C THR A 82 -105.80 -7.89 -10.64
N LYS A 83 -104.96 -8.82 -10.15
CA LYS A 83 -103.58 -8.51 -9.73
C LYS A 83 -102.58 -8.38 -10.89
N LEU A 84 -102.79 -9.07 -12.01
CA LEU A 84 -101.84 -9.09 -13.14
C LEU A 84 -102.06 -8.00 -14.20
N VAL A 85 -103.21 -7.31 -14.21
CA VAL A 85 -103.52 -6.27 -15.21
C VAL A 85 -102.54 -5.08 -15.19
N ASP A 86 -101.90 -4.80 -14.06
CA ASP A 86 -101.04 -3.61 -13.91
C ASP A 86 -99.58 -3.92 -13.51
N VAL A 87 -99.06 -5.09 -13.89
CA VAL A 87 -97.63 -5.39 -13.68
C VAL A 87 -96.75 -4.50 -14.56
N GLU A 88 -97.18 -4.25 -15.80
CA GLU A 88 -96.45 -3.39 -16.73
C GLU A 88 -96.43 -1.93 -16.25
N GLY A 89 -97.54 -1.44 -15.68
CA GLY A 89 -97.59 -0.14 -15.03
C GLY A 89 -96.82 -0.08 -13.71
N ALA A 90 -96.78 -1.15 -12.91
CA ALA A 90 -95.92 -1.23 -11.72
C ALA A 90 -94.42 -1.17 -12.09
N VAL A 91 -94.00 -1.89 -13.13
CA VAL A 91 -92.64 -1.84 -13.67
C VAL A 91 -92.32 -0.44 -14.22
N LEU A 92 -93.26 0.19 -14.92
CA LEU A 92 -93.10 1.57 -15.40
C LEU A 92 -92.94 2.55 -14.22
N ARG A 93 -93.79 2.43 -13.18
CA ARG A 93 -93.75 3.22 -11.95
C ARG A 93 -92.47 3.03 -11.14
N MET A 94 -91.79 1.89 -11.26
CA MET A 94 -90.46 1.67 -10.66
C MET A 94 -89.33 2.20 -11.55
N ARG A 95 -89.45 2.08 -12.87
CA ARG A 95 -88.43 2.51 -13.84
C ARG A 95 -88.27 4.02 -13.90
N THR A 96 -89.36 4.78 -13.77
CA THR A 96 -89.33 6.24 -13.83
C THR A 96 -88.53 6.87 -12.68
N PRO A 97 -88.77 6.57 -11.38
CA PRO A 97 -87.93 7.06 -10.28
C PRO A 97 -86.46 6.64 -10.39
N LEU A 98 -86.18 5.41 -10.85
CA LEU A 98 -84.79 4.94 -11.01
C LEU A 98 -84.06 5.68 -12.14
N SER A 99 -84.76 5.98 -13.23
CA SER A 99 -84.19 6.75 -14.35
C SER A 99 -83.98 8.22 -13.94
N GLU A 100 -84.91 8.81 -13.20
CA GLU A 100 -84.77 10.15 -12.62
C GLU A 100 -83.65 10.21 -11.59
N LEU A 101 -83.52 9.22 -10.70
CA LEU A 101 -82.44 9.14 -9.74
C LEU A 101 -81.09 9.01 -10.45
N ARG A 102 -80.99 8.17 -11.49
CA ARG A 102 -79.79 8.05 -12.32
C ARG A 102 -79.45 9.38 -12.99
N ALA A 103 -80.43 10.09 -13.53
CA ALA A 103 -80.23 11.42 -14.13
C ALA A 103 -79.75 12.44 -13.09
N LYS A 104 -80.36 12.47 -11.90
CA LYS A 104 -79.94 13.32 -10.78
C LYS A 104 -78.51 12.98 -10.32
N ILE A 105 -78.17 11.71 -10.17
CA ILE A 105 -76.81 11.27 -9.80
C ILE A 105 -75.79 11.67 -10.88
N SER A 106 -76.10 11.48 -12.16
CA SER A 106 -75.23 11.93 -13.25
C SER A 106 -75.05 13.45 -13.26
N SER A 107 -76.11 14.21 -12.97
CA SER A 107 -76.05 15.67 -12.84
C SER A 107 -75.20 16.10 -11.65
N VAL A 108 -75.38 15.50 -10.48
CA VAL A 108 -74.56 15.75 -9.29
C VAL A 108 -73.11 15.37 -9.55
N LYS A 109 -72.85 14.22 -10.18
CA LYS A 109 -71.50 13.82 -10.58
C LYS A 109 -70.85 14.86 -11.51
N GLY A 110 -71.57 15.32 -12.53
CA GLY A 110 -71.08 16.38 -13.42
C GLY A 110 -70.82 17.71 -12.70
N SER A 111 -71.65 18.06 -11.71
CA SER A 111 -71.44 19.25 -10.87
C SER A 111 -70.21 19.10 -9.95
N VAL A 112 -69.99 17.92 -9.38
CA VAL A 112 -68.80 17.61 -8.56
C VAL A 112 -67.54 17.60 -9.43
N GLU A 113 -67.57 16.99 -10.61
CA GLU A 113 -66.45 16.99 -11.57
C GLU A 113 -66.11 18.42 -12.00
N SER A 114 -67.11 19.25 -12.31
CA SER A 114 -66.91 20.67 -12.63
C SER A 114 -66.29 21.44 -11.46
N SER A 115 -66.76 21.20 -10.23
CA SER A 115 -66.21 21.80 -9.02
C SER A 115 -64.77 21.36 -8.74
N LEU A 116 -64.45 20.09 -9.00
CA LEU A 116 -63.10 19.54 -8.86
C LEU A 116 -62.14 20.19 -9.86
N VAL A 117 -62.55 20.34 -11.12
CA VAL A 117 -61.76 21.04 -12.15
C VAL A 117 -61.55 22.51 -11.78
N ALA A 118 -62.60 23.19 -11.28
CA ALA A 118 -62.49 24.56 -10.80
C ALA A 118 -61.51 24.69 -9.62
N LEU A 119 -61.55 23.73 -8.67
CA LEU A 119 -60.63 23.67 -7.54
C LEU A 119 -59.18 23.44 -7.99
N GLN A 120 -58.95 22.48 -8.91
CA GLN A 120 -57.62 22.20 -9.46
C GLN A 120 -57.04 23.43 -10.18
N ASN A 121 -57.85 24.10 -11.01
CA ASN A 121 -57.46 25.34 -11.66
C ASN A 121 -57.17 26.46 -10.64
N GLY A 122 -57.98 26.56 -9.58
CA GLY A 122 -57.76 27.49 -8.48
C GLY A 122 -56.45 27.22 -7.73
N LEU A 123 -56.14 25.96 -7.43
CA LEU A 123 -54.90 25.54 -6.78
C LEU A 123 -53.69 25.83 -7.66
N GLN A 124 -53.77 25.57 -8.98
CA GLN A 124 -52.71 25.91 -9.93
C GLN A 124 -52.46 27.43 -9.99
N ARG A 125 -53.53 28.24 -10.06
CA ARG A 125 -53.40 29.71 -10.01
C ARG A 125 -52.79 30.19 -8.71
N ARG A 126 -53.18 29.61 -7.57
CA ARG A 126 -52.61 29.93 -6.26
C ARG A 126 -51.13 29.55 -6.18
N ALA A 127 -50.74 28.39 -6.71
CA ALA A 127 -49.35 27.96 -6.78
C ALA A 127 -48.51 28.91 -7.66
N HIS A 128 -49.01 29.29 -8.84
CA HIS A 128 -48.35 30.26 -9.71
C HIS A 128 -48.21 31.64 -9.05
N ALA A 129 -49.27 32.13 -8.38
CA ALA A 129 -49.24 33.39 -7.65
C ALA A 129 -48.26 33.35 -6.47
N SER A 130 -48.18 32.23 -5.74
CA SER A 130 -47.20 32.04 -4.66
C SER A 130 -45.77 32.09 -5.18
N ALA A 131 -45.48 31.35 -6.26
CA ALA A 131 -44.14 31.34 -6.88
C ALA A 131 -43.75 32.74 -7.39
N SER A 132 -44.68 33.45 -8.02
CA SER A 132 -44.45 34.83 -8.50
C SER A 132 -44.18 35.78 -7.33
N ARG A 133 -44.91 35.64 -6.22
CA ARG A 133 -44.72 36.43 -5.00
C ARG A 133 -43.35 36.17 -4.37
N GLU A 134 -42.93 34.91 -4.25
CA GLU A 134 -41.61 34.55 -3.71
C GLU A 134 -40.46 35.16 -4.52
N ILE A 135 -40.57 35.20 -5.85
CA ILE A 135 -39.59 35.86 -6.72
C ILE A 135 -39.58 37.37 -6.49
N LEU A 136 -40.75 38.01 -6.35
CA LEU A 136 -40.85 39.45 -6.09
C LEU A 136 -40.26 39.82 -4.72
N GLU A 137 -40.53 39.03 -3.68
CA GLU A 137 -39.93 39.21 -2.35
C GLU A 137 -38.40 39.11 -2.43
N LEU A 138 -37.87 38.10 -3.12
CA LEU A 138 -36.43 37.94 -3.34
C LEU A 138 -35.79 39.13 -4.08
N LEU A 139 -36.46 39.65 -5.11
CA LEU A 139 -36.00 40.84 -5.86
C LEU A 139 -36.02 42.09 -4.98
N LEU A 140 -37.07 42.27 -4.18
CA LEU A 140 -37.21 43.39 -3.25
C LEU A 140 -36.10 43.36 -2.20
N ASP A 141 -35.84 42.20 -1.60
CA ASP A 141 -34.78 42.02 -0.61
C ASP A 141 -33.41 42.31 -1.22
N THR A 142 -33.13 41.81 -2.41
CA THR A 142 -31.87 42.06 -3.14
C THR A 142 -31.66 43.56 -3.38
N CYS A 143 -32.70 44.28 -3.84
CA CYS A 143 -32.70 45.74 -3.97
C CYS A 143 -32.33 46.44 -2.66
N HIS A 144 -33.00 46.06 -1.56
CA HIS A 144 -32.80 46.69 -0.26
C HIS A 144 -31.38 46.47 0.27
N VAL A 145 -30.84 45.25 0.13
CA VAL A 145 -29.46 44.97 0.56
C VAL A 145 -28.46 45.77 -0.26
N ILE A 146 -28.61 45.86 -1.58
CA ILE A 146 -27.71 46.66 -2.43
C ILE A 146 -27.77 48.14 -2.05
N SER A 147 -28.96 48.71 -1.90
CA SER A 147 -29.10 50.11 -1.47
C SER A 147 -28.52 50.35 -0.08
N LYS A 148 -28.61 49.36 0.83
CA LYS A 148 -27.99 49.44 2.14
C LYS A 148 -26.45 49.40 2.05
N VAL A 149 -25.89 48.49 1.26
CA VAL A 149 -24.44 48.41 1.00
C VAL A 149 -23.94 49.73 0.43
N GLU A 150 -24.59 50.26 -0.61
CA GLU A 150 -24.19 51.54 -1.22
C GLU A 150 -24.25 52.71 -0.23
N LYS A 151 -25.27 52.79 0.62
CA LYS A 151 -25.35 53.83 1.66
C LYS A 151 -24.18 53.73 2.65
N LEU A 152 -23.89 52.53 3.13
CA LEU A 152 -22.77 52.29 4.05
C LEU A 152 -21.42 52.57 3.38
N MET A 153 -21.30 52.30 2.08
CA MET A 153 -20.09 52.64 1.32
C MET A 153 -19.90 54.15 1.13
N VAL A 154 -20.99 54.90 0.91
CA VAL A 154 -20.93 56.37 0.88
C VAL A 154 -20.51 56.91 2.24
N GLU A 155 -21.01 56.33 3.34
CA GLU A 155 -20.58 56.67 4.70
C GLU A 155 -19.08 56.41 4.90
N LEU A 156 -18.57 55.26 4.44
CA LEU A 156 -17.14 54.92 4.47
C LEU A 156 -16.28 55.92 3.66
N GLN A 157 -16.75 56.35 2.49
CA GLN A 157 -16.04 57.32 1.64
C GLN A 157 -16.09 58.75 2.20
N SER A 158 -17.10 59.07 3.01
CA SER A 158 -17.25 60.39 3.64
C SER A 158 -16.37 60.57 4.88
N MET A 159 -15.76 59.50 5.40
CA MET A 159 -14.82 59.58 6.51
C MET A 159 -13.49 60.19 6.04
N PRO A 160 -12.86 61.07 6.84
CA PRO A 160 -11.60 61.71 6.46
C PRO A 160 -10.51 60.64 6.25
N GLU A 161 -9.85 60.64 5.10
CA GLU A 161 -8.60 59.92 4.94
C GLU A 161 -7.51 60.67 5.72
N GLU A 162 -6.88 60.01 6.69
CA GLU A 162 -5.67 60.59 7.28
C GLU A 162 -4.64 60.86 6.19
N GLY A 163 -4.19 62.12 6.18
CA GLY A 163 -3.24 62.64 5.23
C GLY A 163 -1.93 61.88 5.33
N VAL A 164 -1.42 61.53 4.16
CA VAL A 164 -0.01 61.29 3.86
C VAL A 164 0.88 62.06 4.85
N ILE A 165 1.69 61.32 5.61
CA ILE A 165 2.83 61.85 6.35
C ILE A 165 3.75 62.52 5.32
N SER A 166 3.51 63.80 5.05
CA SER A 166 4.41 64.62 4.25
C SER A 166 5.48 65.15 5.19
N HIS A 167 6.72 64.84 4.82
CA HIS A 167 7.93 65.39 5.43
C HIS A 167 7.80 66.90 5.62
N ILE A 168 7.76 67.36 6.87
CA ILE A 168 8.00 68.77 7.21
C ILE A 168 9.42 68.85 7.76
N GLU A 169 10.30 69.48 6.97
CA GLU A 169 11.62 69.93 7.39
C GLU A 169 11.54 70.82 8.64
N PRO A 170 12.49 70.72 9.59
CA PRO A 170 12.44 71.51 10.81
C PRO A 170 13.03 72.91 10.57
N GLY A 171 12.23 73.96 10.61
CA GLY A 171 12.79 75.31 10.58
C GLY A 171 11.81 76.49 10.58
N ASN A 172 11.10 76.74 11.68
CA ASN A 172 11.27 77.97 12.48
C ASN A 172 10.23 78.09 13.60
N LYS A 173 10.72 78.37 14.82
CA LYS A 173 9.94 78.56 16.04
C LYS A 173 9.40 79.99 16.15
N SER A 174 8.10 80.12 16.39
CA SER A 174 7.44 81.10 17.28
C SER A 174 5.93 80.89 17.16
N SER A 175 5.07 80.83 18.17
CA SER A 175 5.12 80.88 19.63
C SER A 175 3.73 80.44 20.12
N PHE A 176 3.64 79.91 21.34
CA PHE A 176 2.45 79.60 22.14
C PHE A 176 1.61 78.35 21.82
N GLY A 177 1.56 77.43 22.79
CA GLY A 177 0.61 76.31 22.83
C GLY A 177 1.19 75.07 23.50
N ASN A 178 1.27 75.09 24.83
CA ASN A 178 1.59 73.92 25.63
C ASN A 178 0.30 73.08 25.76
N GLY A 179 0.23 71.91 25.15
CA GLY A 179 -0.89 70.98 25.28
C GLY A 179 -1.11 70.10 24.05
N ASN A 180 -1.15 68.78 24.28
CA ASN A 180 -1.74 67.75 23.41
C ASN A 180 -0.90 67.24 22.23
N VAL A 181 0.19 66.53 22.54
CA VAL A 181 0.76 65.52 21.63
C VAL A 181 0.16 64.12 21.89
N VAL A 182 -0.51 63.92 23.02
CA VAL A 182 -1.11 62.63 23.42
C VAL A 182 -2.53 62.43 22.84
N GLU A 183 -3.30 63.49 22.59
CA GLU A 183 -4.69 63.36 22.09
C GLU A 183 -4.82 63.08 20.57
N ILE A 184 -3.76 63.29 19.78
CA ILE A 184 -3.81 63.03 18.33
C ILE A 184 -3.75 61.53 18.05
N ALA A 185 -3.01 60.76 18.85
CA ALA A 185 -2.91 59.30 18.70
C ALA A 185 -4.20 58.57 19.11
N GLU A 186 -4.89 59.02 20.17
CA GLU A 186 -6.14 58.40 20.64
C GLU A 186 -7.33 58.66 19.70
N ASN A 187 -7.37 59.81 19.01
CA ASN A 187 -8.43 60.11 18.04
C ASN A 187 -8.24 59.38 16.70
N GLY A 188 -7.00 59.15 16.25
CA GLY A 188 -6.70 58.37 15.05
C GLY A 188 -7.02 56.88 15.20
N ALA A 189 -6.67 56.28 16.35
CA ALA A 189 -7.00 54.88 16.67
C ALA A 189 -8.51 54.64 16.72
N ASN A 190 -9.28 55.54 17.34
CA ASN A 190 -10.75 55.47 17.35
C ASN A 190 -11.35 55.61 15.93
N LEU A 191 -10.74 56.40 15.05
CA LEU A 191 -11.23 56.58 13.68
C LEU A 191 -11.02 55.31 12.83
N GLU A 192 -9.85 54.67 12.92
CA GLU A 192 -9.60 53.43 12.18
C GLU A 192 -10.35 52.24 12.78
N GLU A 193 -10.56 52.18 14.09
CA GLU A 193 -11.44 51.18 14.71
C GLU A 193 -12.89 51.34 14.20
N THR A 194 -13.45 52.55 14.20
CA THR A 194 -14.80 52.80 13.66
C THR A 194 -14.90 52.47 12.16
N ARG A 195 -13.84 52.75 11.39
CA ARG A 195 -13.73 52.37 9.97
C ARG A 195 -13.71 50.85 9.80
N SER A 196 -12.95 50.12 10.62
CA SER A 196 -12.86 48.66 10.60
C SER A 196 -14.20 47.99 10.92
N MET A 197 -14.95 48.52 11.89
CA MET A 197 -16.30 48.04 12.24
C MET A 197 -17.30 48.29 11.10
N LEU A 198 -17.20 49.44 10.43
CA LEU A 198 -18.04 49.75 9.27
C LEU A 198 -17.74 48.80 8.11
N LEU A 199 -16.46 48.50 7.86
CA LEU A 199 -16.02 47.52 6.86
C LEU A 199 -16.52 46.10 7.16
N GLU A 200 -16.46 45.64 8.41
CA GLU A 200 -17.02 44.36 8.83
C GLU A 200 -18.55 44.31 8.56
N ARG A 201 -19.26 45.39 8.88
CA ARG A 201 -20.70 45.49 8.64
C ARG A 201 -21.02 45.46 7.14
N ILE A 202 -20.27 46.19 6.31
CA ILE A 202 -20.43 46.19 4.86
C ILE A 202 -20.15 44.77 4.30
N ALA A 203 -19.10 44.11 4.78
CA ALA A 203 -18.76 42.74 4.40
C ALA A 203 -19.86 41.73 4.74
N SER A 204 -20.48 41.84 5.93
CA SER A 204 -21.62 41.01 6.32
C SER A 204 -22.83 41.20 5.41
N GLU A 205 -23.18 42.44 5.06
CA GLU A 205 -24.25 42.73 4.11
C GLU A 205 -23.91 42.29 2.69
N MET A 206 -22.64 42.37 2.29
CA MET A 206 -22.16 41.86 1.00
C MET A 206 -22.27 40.33 0.92
N ASN A 207 -21.98 39.61 2.00
CA ASN A 207 -22.20 38.16 2.06
C ASN A 207 -23.70 37.81 1.93
N ARG A 208 -24.55 38.55 2.64
CA ARG A 208 -26.02 38.41 2.53
C ARG A 208 -26.50 38.67 1.10
N LEU A 209 -25.91 39.67 0.44
CA LEU A 209 -26.19 39.97 -0.96
C LEU A 209 -25.75 38.82 -1.89
N LYS A 210 -24.56 38.25 -1.69
CA LYS A 210 -24.06 37.09 -2.43
C LYS A 210 -25.02 35.90 -2.31
N PHE A 211 -25.58 35.65 -1.11
CA PHE A 211 -26.60 34.62 -0.89
C PHE A 211 -27.89 34.87 -1.71
N TYR A 212 -28.41 36.10 -1.71
CA TYR A 212 -29.61 36.43 -2.49
C TYR A 212 -29.38 36.32 -4.00
N ILE A 213 -28.23 36.76 -4.49
CA ILE A 213 -27.84 36.62 -5.91
C ILE A 213 -27.77 35.15 -6.31
N ALA A 214 -27.18 34.29 -5.48
CA ALA A 214 -27.09 32.85 -5.76
C ALA A 214 -28.47 32.19 -5.88
N ARG A 215 -29.46 32.64 -5.10
CA ARG A 215 -30.84 32.14 -5.15
C ARG A 215 -31.65 32.69 -6.34
N ALA A 216 -31.29 33.87 -6.83
CA ALA A 216 -32.02 34.59 -7.88
C ALA A 216 -31.41 34.41 -9.30
N GLN A 217 -30.43 33.51 -9.46
CA GLN A 217 -29.70 33.26 -10.71
C GLN A 217 -30.62 33.19 -11.95
N ASN A 218 -30.17 33.79 -13.05
CA ASN A 218 -30.84 33.86 -14.37
C ASN A 218 -31.95 34.92 -14.56
N LEU A 219 -32.15 35.84 -13.60
CA LEU A 219 -33.07 36.98 -13.79
C LEU A 219 -32.39 38.18 -14.47
N PRO A 220 -33.02 38.85 -15.46
CA PRO A 220 -32.47 40.05 -16.13
C PRO A 220 -32.14 41.19 -15.16
N PHE A 221 -32.86 41.25 -14.04
CA PHE A 221 -32.64 42.22 -12.98
C PHE A 221 -31.23 42.13 -12.36
N ILE A 222 -30.69 40.92 -12.16
CA ILE A 222 -29.36 40.72 -11.58
C ILE A 222 -28.28 41.18 -12.57
N GLN A 223 -28.46 40.89 -13.85
CA GLN A 223 -27.52 41.35 -14.90
C GLN A 223 -27.41 42.88 -14.93
N ASN A 224 -28.51 43.60 -14.69
CA ASN A 224 -28.49 45.06 -14.59
C ASN A 224 -27.78 45.56 -13.31
N MET A 225 -27.83 44.80 -12.22
CA MET A 225 -27.21 45.18 -10.95
C MET A 225 -25.76 44.69 -10.80
N GLU A 226 -25.33 43.75 -11.63
CA GLU A 226 -24.01 43.10 -11.54
C GLU A 226 -22.86 44.10 -11.52
N LYS A 227 -22.90 45.12 -12.39
CA LYS A 227 -21.89 46.19 -12.39
C LYS A 227 -21.82 46.97 -11.07
N ARG A 228 -22.97 47.22 -10.44
CA ARG A 228 -23.03 47.94 -9.15
C ARG A 228 -22.45 47.08 -8.03
N ILE A 229 -22.77 45.79 -8.04
CA ILE A 229 -22.25 44.81 -7.07
C ILE A 229 -20.74 44.65 -7.21
N GLN A 230 -20.23 44.54 -8.45
CA GLN A 230 -18.79 44.46 -8.72
C GLN A 230 -18.05 45.72 -8.25
N ASN A 231 -18.58 46.91 -8.55
CA ASN A 231 -17.99 48.17 -8.07
C ASN A 231 -17.97 48.24 -6.54
N ALA A 232 -19.03 47.78 -5.89
CA ALA A 232 -19.12 47.72 -4.44
C ALA A 232 -18.09 46.74 -3.85
N SER A 233 -17.91 45.55 -4.45
CA SER A 233 -16.90 44.56 -4.04
C SER A 233 -15.48 45.10 -4.18
N LEU A 234 -15.13 45.69 -5.33
CA LEU A 234 -13.79 46.23 -5.59
C LEU A 234 -13.43 47.35 -4.61
N THR A 235 -14.38 48.23 -4.31
CA THR A 235 -14.16 49.33 -3.37
C THR A 235 -14.03 48.82 -1.94
N LEU A 236 -14.84 47.81 -1.55
CA LEU A 236 -14.73 47.15 -0.26
C LEU A 236 -13.38 46.45 -0.11
N GLU A 237 -12.94 45.67 -1.10
CA GLU A 237 -11.65 44.98 -1.07
C GLU A 237 -10.47 45.95 -0.97
N LYS A 238 -10.50 47.05 -1.72
CA LYS A 238 -9.44 48.07 -1.68
C LYS A 238 -9.39 48.79 -0.34
N SER A 239 -10.54 49.18 0.21
CA SER A 239 -10.61 49.86 1.51
C SER A 239 -10.27 48.93 2.67
N LEU A 240 -10.70 47.66 2.59
CA LEU A 240 -10.36 46.62 3.54
C LEU A 240 -8.85 46.32 3.54
N GLY A 241 -8.23 46.25 2.36
CA GLY A 241 -6.78 46.10 2.22
C GLY A 241 -6.01 47.23 2.91
N ARG A 242 -6.36 48.50 2.63
CA ARG A 242 -5.71 49.65 3.26
C ARG A 242 -5.90 49.69 4.78
N CYS A 243 -7.10 49.43 5.28
CA CYS A 243 -7.39 49.41 6.72
C CYS A 243 -6.63 48.27 7.42
N PHE A 244 -6.51 47.12 6.77
CA PHE A 244 -5.72 46.00 7.27
C PHE A 244 -4.22 46.30 7.26
N GLU A 245 -3.68 46.94 6.22
CA GLU A 245 -2.29 47.41 6.18
C GLU A 245 -1.97 48.35 7.34
N ILE A 246 -2.82 49.35 7.58
CA ILE A 246 -2.66 50.29 8.70
C ILE A 246 -2.75 49.55 10.05
N GLY A 247 -3.73 48.66 10.21
CA GLY A 247 -3.86 47.84 11.43
C GLY A 247 -2.62 46.99 11.71
N LEU A 248 -2.00 46.42 10.67
CA LEU A 248 -0.76 45.66 10.78
C LEU A 248 0.45 46.53 11.14
N GLU A 249 0.59 47.71 10.56
CA GLU A 249 1.68 48.65 10.86
C GLU A 249 1.59 49.23 12.28
N CYS A 250 0.37 49.50 12.75
CA CYS A 250 0.12 50.04 14.09
C CYS A 250 0.01 48.95 15.18
N HIS A 251 0.01 47.67 14.81
CA HIS A 251 -0.23 46.52 15.71
C HIS A 251 -1.53 46.64 16.52
N ASP A 252 -2.60 47.16 15.90
CA ASP A 252 -3.90 47.32 16.57
C ASP A 252 -4.75 46.04 16.46
N GLU A 253 -4.94 45.35 17.59
CA GLU A 253 -5.67 44.08 17.67
C GLU A 253 -7.14 44.21 17.24
N SER A 254 -7.81 45.33 17.56
CA SER A 254 -9.25 45.50 17.30
C SER A 254 -9.51 45.67 15.80
N VAL A 255 -8.72 46.53 15.15
CA VAL A 255 -8.77 46.81 13.71
C VAL A 255 -8.48 45.52 12.94
N ILE A 256 -7.41 44.81 13.30
CA ILE A 256 -7.04 43.53 12.66
C ILE A 256 -8.15 42.51 12.81
N TYR A 257 -8.71 42.32 14.01
CA TYR A 257 -9.78 41.36 14.25
C TYR A 257 -11.03 41.66 13.41
N ASN A 258 -11.45 42.93 13.35
CA ASN A 258 -12.59 43.36 12.54
C ASN A 258 -12.33 43.18 11.04
N CYS A 259 -11.14 43.53 10.57
CA CYS A 259 -10.73 43.31 9.17
C CYS A 259 -10.70 41.83 8.81
N LEU A 260 -10.17 40.95 9.67
CA LEU A 260 -10.15 39.51 9.42
C LEU A 260 -11.56 38.91 9.37
N ARG A 261 -12.48 39.37 10.24
CA ARG A 261 -13.90 38.99 10.16
C ARG A 261 -14.56 39.48 8.87
N ALA A 262 -14.22 40.68 8.41
CA ALA A 262 -14.66 41.20 7.13
C ALA A 262 -14.16 40.32 5.96
N TYR A 263 -12.86 39.98 5.95
CA TYR A 263 -12.29 39.08 4.94
C TYR A 263 -12.94 37.69 4.94
N ALA A 264 -13.21 37.14 6.12
CA ALA A 264 -13.90 35.85 6.27
C ALA A 264 -15.34 35.93 5.75
N ALA A 265 -16.06 37.04 5.99
CA ALA A 265 -17.41 37.23 5.51
C ALA A 265 -17.50 37.33 3.98
N ILE A 266 -16.49 37.91 3.31
CA ILE A 266 -16.46 38.05 1.84
C ILE A 266 -15.90 36.79 1.16
N ASP A 267 -15.37 35.82 1.94
CA ASP A 267 -14.70 34.62 1.44
C ASP A 267 -13.41 34.95 0.65
N ASN A 268 -12.69 36.00 1.07
CA ASN A 268 -11.42 36.44 0.49
C ASN A 268 -10.25 36.21 1.45
N THR A 269 -9.99 34.94 1.77
CA THR A 269 -8.91 34.53 2.68
C THR A 269 -7.53 34.82 2.11
N LYS A 270 -7.36 34.56 0.80
CA LYS A 270 -6.11 34.78 0.07
C LYS A 270 -5.69 36.25 0.05
N GLY A 271 -6.65 37.18 -0.03
CA GLY A 271 -6.39 38.61 0.01
C GLY A 271 -5.71 39.01 1.33
N ALA A 272 -6.30 38.61 2.46
CA ALA A 272 -5.74 38.89 3.78
C ALA A 272 -4.32 38.29 3.95
N GLU A 273 -4.15 37.03 3.54
CA GLU A 273 -2.86 36.32 3.61
C GLU A 273 -1.78 36.99 2.75
N GLU A 274 -2.13 37.48 1.56
CA GLU A 274 -1.20 38.17 0.67
C GLU A 274 -0.89 39.60 1.16
N THR A 275 -1.85 40.33 1.72
CA THR A 275 -1.59 41.64 2.34
C THR A 275 -0.65 41.50 3.54
N PHE A 276 -0.88 40.52 4.42
CA PHE A 276 0.04 40.25 5.53
C PHE A 276 1.45 39.89 5.03
N ARG A 277 1.50 39.07 3.96
CA ARG A 277 2.75 38.70 3.30
C ARG A 277 3.50 39.91 2.75
N SER A 278 2.84 40.81 2.03
CA SER A 278 3.48 41.97 1.39
C SER A 278 3.90 43.05 2.38
N THR A 279 3.13 43.27 3.44
CA THR A 279 3.32 44.41 4.35
C THR A 279 4.33 44.10 5.46
N ILE A 280 4.26 42.91 6.06
CA ILE A 280 5.09 42.57 7.23
C ILE A 280 6.20 41.58 6.85
N VAL A 281 5.85 40.47 6.21
CA VAL A 281 6.76 39.33 6.03
C VAL A 281 7.80 39.59 4.93
N ALA A 282 7.38 40.02 3.74
CA ALA A 282 8.25 40.26 2.58
C ALA A 282 9.38 41.28 2.84
N PRO A 283 9.13 42.47 3.42
CA PRO A 283 10.21 43.44 3.65
C PRO A 283 11.23 42.95 4.66
N TYR A 284 10.84 42.14 5.64
CA TYR A 284 11.79 41.54 6.58
C TYR A 284 12.58 40.41 5.94
N ILE A 285 11.92 39.49 5.26
CA ILE A 285 12.60 38.37 4.59
C ILE A 285 13.56 38.87 3.52
N GLN A 286 13.21 39.93 2.78
CA GLN A 286 14.11 40.52 1.79
C GLN A 286 15.36 41.17 2.42
N LYS A 287 15.29 41.61 3.69
CA LYS A 287 16.47 42.07 4.45
C LYS A 287 17.37 40.91 4.87
N VAL A 288 16.79 39.77 5.25
CA VAL A 288 17.53 38.56 5.67
C VAL A 288 18.12 37.83 4.46
N ILE A 289 17.32 37.63 3.42
CA ILE A 289 17.69 36.95 2.17
C ILE A 289 17.45 37.92 0.99
N PRO A 290 18.47 38.70 0.60
CA PRO A 290 18.36 39.61 -0.53
C PRO A 290 18.01 38.87 -1.83
N SER A 291 17.06 39.43 -2.60
CA SER A 291 16.61 38.83 -3.86
C SER A 291 17.63 38.92 -5.01
N THR A 292 18.67 39.73 -4.84
CA THR A 292 19.81 39.77 -5.76
C THR A 292 20.92 38.89 -5.21
N PRO A 293 21.40 37.88 -5.96
CA PRO A 293 22.57 37.12 -5.56
C PRO A 293 23.73 38.10 -5.41
N SER A 294 24.26 38.26 -4.19
CA SER A 294 25.43 39.10 -3.93
C SER A 294 26.60 38.55 -4.74
N ARG A 295 26.84 39.19 -5.90
CA ARG A 295 27.92 38.87 -6.83
C ARG A 295 29.30 39.35 -6.32
N GLU A 296 29.40 39.73 -5.06
CA GLU A 296 30.61 40.22 -4.43
C GLU A 296 30.75 39.61 -3.03
N VAL A 297 31.30 38.40 -2.93
CA VAL A 297 32.56 38.13 -2.22
C VAL A 297 33.12 36.83 -2.79
N VAL A 298 34.21 36.94 -3.54
CA VAL A 298 35.11 35.82 -3.82
C VAL A 298 35.75 35.44 -2.48
N GLY A 299 35.16 34.45 -1.80
CA GLY A 299 35.69 33.83 -0.58
C GLY A 299 34.82 34.02 0.67
N GLY A 300 34.02 33.01 1.00
CA GLY A 300 33.85 32.61 2.39
C GLY A 300 32.47 32.64 3.04
N SER A 301 31.42 33.26 2.48
CA SER A 301 30.06 33.09 3.04
C SER A 301 29.37 31.93 2.34
N VAL A 302 29.56 30.73 2.88
CA VAL A 302 28.78 29.54 2.53
C VAL A 302 27.29 29.90 2.61
N ASP A 303 26.48 29.45 1.65
CA ASP A 303 25.01 29.60 1.63
C ASP A 303 24.36 28.78 2.77
N LYS A 304 24.70 29.10 4.02
CA LYS A 304 24.17 28.47 5.22
C LYS A 304 22.80 29.05 5.49
N LEU A 305 21.76 28.24 5.27
CA LEU A 305 20.39 28.64 5.60
C LEU A 305 20.12 28.63 7.11
N GLU A 306 20.96 27.97 7.90
CA GLU A 306 20.80 27.85 9.35
C GLU A 306 20.71 29.22 10.05
N GLU A 307 21.65 30.13 9.75
CA GLU A 307 21.68 31.47 10.31
C GLU A 307 20.49 32.32 9.85
N ASP A 308 20.12 32.22 8.57
CA ASP A 308 18.94 32.91 8.03
C ASP A 308 17.66 32.44 8.74
N TYR A 309 17.51 31.12 8.94
CA TYR A 309 16.37 30.57 9.64
C TYR A 309 16.32 31.01 11.11
N GLN A 310 17.45 31.13 11.80
CA GLN A 310 17.46 31.66 13.17
C GLN A 310 16.97 33.11 13.24
N GLN A 311 17.36 33.95 12.28
CA GLN A 311 16.86 35.33 12.19
C GLN A 311 15.37 35.38 11.85
N ILE A 312 14.89 34.49 10.98
CA ILE A 312 13.46 34.39 10.63
C ILE A 312 12.64 33.85 11.82
N LYS A 313 13.14 32.85 12.56
CA LYS A 313 12.48 32.33 13.78
C LYS A 313 12.27 33.45 14.81
N THR A 314 13.30 34.25 15.05
CA THR A 314 13.25 35.39 15.97
C THR A 314 12.23 36.44 15.53
N PHE A 315 12.11 36.68 14.21
CA PHE A 315 11.11 37.59 13.65
C PHE A 315 9.69 37.05 13.80
N VAL A 316 9.47 35.78 13.49
CA VAL A 316 8.14 35.17 13.64
C VAL A 316 7.64 35.27 15.09
N GLU A 317 8.53 35.06 16.07
CA GLU A 317 8.18 35.21 17.50
C GLU A 317 7.86 36.64 17.93
N LYS A 318 8.56 37.64 17.37
CA LYS A 318 8.39 39.05 17.77
C LYS A 318 7.27 39.74 17.00
N ASP A 319 7.26 39.59 15.68
CA ASP A 319 6.53 40.44 14.75
C ASP A 319 5.40 39.69 14.00
N CYS A 320 5.27 38.37 14.16
CA CYS A 320 4.12 37.62 13.60
C CYS A 320 3.21 37.02 14.68
N LYS A 321 3.73 36.84 15.90
CA LYS A 321 3.03 36.15 16.98
C LYS A 321 1.70 36.80 17.35
N PHE A 322 1.63 38.13 17.40
CA PHE A 322 0.38 38.83 17.75
C PHE A 322 -0.79 38.45 16.81
N LEU A 323 -0.54 38.36 15.50
CA LEU A 323 -1.56 37.99 14.52
C LEU A 323 -1.92 36.51 14.60
N LEU A 324 -0.93 35.66 14.87
CA LEU A 324 -1.16 34.23 15.11
C LEU A 324 -2.00 34.03 16.37
N ASP A 325 -1.77 34.80 17.44
CA ASP A 325 -2.55 34.74 18.68
C ASP A 325 -4.01 35.19 18.46
N ILE A 326 -4.22 36.26 17.67
CA ILE A 326 -5.57 36.73 17.29
C ILE A 326 -6.34 35.63 16.53
N THR A 327 -5.70 34.98 15.55
CA THR A 327 -6.33 33.91 14.75
C THR A 327 -6.49 32.60 15.53
N ALA A 328 -5.64 32.36 16.53
CA ALA A 328 -5.68 31.22 17.43
C ALA A 328 -6.73 31.38 18.56
N SER A 329 -7.27 32.58 18.77
CA SER A 329 -8.23 32.84 19.84
C SER A 329 -9.49 31.96 19.71
N ALA A 330 -9.87 31.33 20.83
CA ALA A 330 -10.99 30.40 20.88
C ALA A 330 -12.31 31.11 20.54
N ASN A 331 -13.12 30.49 19.68
CA ASN A 331 -14.42 31.00 19.20
C ASN A 331 -14.34 32.22 18.26
N SER A 332 -13.16 32.58 17.75
CA SER A 332 -13.02 33.67 16.78
C SER A 332 -13.62 33.39 15.41
N GLY A 333 -13.70 32.11 15.01
CA GLY A 333 -14.10 31.71 13.66
C GLY A 333 -13.03 32.01 12.60
N LEU A 334 -11.82 32.41 13.01
CA LEU A 334 -10.73 32.82 12.12
C LEU A 334 -9.78 31.67 11.72
N HIS A 335 -10.13 30.43 12.03
CA HIS A 335 -9.35 29.24 11.64
C HIS A 335 -9.32 28.98 10.12
N VAL A 336 -10.08 29.74 9.33
CA VAL A 336 -10.11 29.65 7.86
C VAL A 336 -8.79 30.17 7.24
N PHE A 337 -8.06 31.03 7.94
CA PHE A 337 -6.83 31.63 7.45
C PHE A 337 -5.59 30.78 7.76
N ASN A 338 -4.67 30.69 6.80
CA ASN A 338 -3.43 29.93 6.88
C ASN A 338 -2.21 30.84 6.69
N PHE A 339 -2.06 31.87 7.55
CA PHE A 339 -0.96 32.85 7.48
C PHE A 339 0.44 32.21 7.58
N LEU A 340 0.59 31.14 8.36
CA LEU A 340 1.86 30.40 8.46
C LEU A 340 2.30 29.82 7.11
N ALA A 341 1.38 29.21 6.36
CA ALA A 341 1.69 28.57 5.08
C ALA A 341 1.78 29.59 3.95
N ASN A 342 0.73 30.40 3.80
CA ASN A 342 0.53 31.24 2.62
C ASN A 342 1.20 32.60 2.71
N SER A 343 1.60 33.04 3.90
CA SER A 343 2.35 34.30 4.07
C SER A 343 3.80 34.04 4.45
N VAL A 344 4.06 33.35 5.57
CA VAL A 344 5.43 33.14 6.08
C VAL A 344 6.19 32.14 5.22
N LEU A 345 5.74 30.87 5.16
CA LEU A 345 6.47 29.81 4.46
C LEU A 345 6.57 30.09 2.95
N LYS A 346 5.50 30.61 2.33
CA LYS A 346 5.47 30.99 0.91
C LYS A 346 6.53 32.05 0.59
N GLU A 347 6.70 33.05 1.44
CA GLU A 347 7.70 34.11 1.21
C GLU A 347 9.12 33.61 1.47
N VAL A 348 9.36 32.85 2.55
CA VAL A 348 10.65 32.19 2.81
C VAL A 348 11.06 31.33 1.62
N MET A 349 10.14 30.50 1.11
CA MET A 349 10.36 29.66 -0.06
C MET A 349 10.74 30.48 -1.29
N SER A 350 10.00 31.56 -1.58
CA SER A 350 10.28 32.43 -2.73
C SER A 350 11.64 33.13 -2.60
N ALA A 351 12.00 33.56 -1.40
CA ALA A 351 13.27 34.23 -1.13
C ALA A 351 14.46 33.28 -1.29
N ILE A 352 14.37 32.04 -0.78
CA ILE A 352 15.42 31.02 -0.96
C ILE A 352 15.58 30.69 -2.45
N GLN A 353 14.48 30.49 -3.17
CA GLN A 353 14.52 30.18 -4.61
C GLN A 353 15.14 31.29 -5.46
N LYS A 354 14.96 32.56 -5.08
CA LYS A 354 15.51 33.71 -5.82
C LYS A 354 16.92 34.10 -5.39
N GLY A 355 17.17 34.13 -4.09
CA GLY A 355 18.42 34.64 -3.50
C GLY A 355 19.50 33.58 -3.32
N LYS A 356 19.13 32.35 -2.95
CA LYS A 356 20.05 31.26 -2.56
C LYS A 356 19.70 29.92 -3.22
N ALA A 357 19.44 29.91 -4.53
CA ALA A 357 19.09 28.69 -5.26
C ALA A 357 20.19 27.59 -5.19
N SER A 358 21.45 27.99 -5.06
CA SER A 358 22.61 27.10 -4.85
C SER A 358 22.51 26.29 -3.56
N ALA A 359 21.88 26.82 -2.51
CA ALA A 359 21.71 26.15 -1.21
C ALA A 359 20.85 24.89 -1.32
N LEU A 360 19.95 24.84 -2.30
CA LEU A 360 19.07 23.71 -2.61
C LEU A 360 19.74 22.67 -3.53
N SER A 361 20.95 22.95 -4.03
CA SER A 361 21.63 22.06 -4.97
C SER A 361 22.29 20.88 -4.24
N PRO A 362 22.03 19.64 -4.66
CA PRO A 362 22.66 18.46 -4.06
C PRO A 362 24.15 18.32 -4.42
N GLY A 363 24.68 19.16 -5.34
CA GLY A 363 26.06 19.05 -5.85
C GLY A 363 27.16 19.14 -4.79
N LYS A 364 26.85 19.66 -3.60
CA LYS A 364 27.68 19.56 -2.41
C LYS A 364 26.91 18.85 -1.30
N PRO A 365 27.03 17.52 -1.16
CA PRO A 365 26.18 16.73 -0.28
C PRO A 365 26.23 17.16 1.20
N ALA A 366 27.41 17.51 1.74
CA ALA A 366 27.53 17.92 3.14
C ALA A 366 26.78 19.24 3.44
N GLU A 367 26.96 20.26 2.59
CA GLU A 367 26.25 21.55 2.72
C GLU A 367 24.74 21.36 2.51
N PHE A 368 24.34 20.56 1.52
CA PHE A 368 22.94 20.22 1.25
C PHE A 368 22.25 19.57 2.47
N LEU A 369 22.93 18.65 3.16
CA LEU A 369 22.36 17.98 4.33
C LEU A 369 22.14 18.95 5.49
N VAL A 370 23.13 19.80 5.79
CA VAL A 370 23.01 20.81 6.87
C VAL A 370 21.85 21.76 6.57
N ASN A 371 21.74 22.23 5.33
CA ASN A 371 20.66 23.11 4.90
C ASN A 371 19.29 22.41 4.92
N TYR A 372 19.23 21.14 4.52
CA TYR A 372 18.00 20.32 4.60
C TYR A 372 17.55 20.14 6.06
N LYS A 373 18.45 19.72 6.95
CA LYS A 373 18.15 19.54 8.39
C LYS A 373 17.65 20.84 9.01
N SER A 374 18.36 21.94 8.76
CA SER A 374 17.95 23.28 9.23
C SER A 374 16.56 23.68 8.72
N SER A 375 16.24 23.34 7.47
CA SER A 375 14.92 23.60 6.87
C SER A 375 13.82 22.75 7.49
N MET A 376 14.09 21.48 7.81
CA MET A 376 13.12 20.60 8.50
C MET A 376 12.89 21.05 9.96
N GLU A 377 13.95 21.50 10.65
CA GLU A 377 13.83 22.12 11.97
C GLU A 377 13.03 23.42 11.94
N PHE A 378 13.19 24.23 10.88
CA PHE A 378 12.37 25.42 10.68
C PHE A 378 10.88 25.07 10.49
N LEU A 379 10.56 24.05 9.69
CA LEU A 379 9.17 23.57 9.58
C LEU A 379 8.62 23.08 10.93
N THR A 380 9.42 22.34 11.69
CA THR A 380 9.03 21.87 13.04
C THR A 380 8.77 23.03 13.99
N PHE A 381 9.55 24.12 13.88
CA PHE A 381 9.31 25.35 14.63
C PHE A 381 7.98 26.01 14.23
N LEU A 382 7.66 26.11 12.94
CA LEU A 382 6.37 26.64 12.48
C LEU A 382 5.20 25.77 12.94
N GLU A 383 5.36 24.44 12.93
CA GLU A 383 4.36 23.51 13.48
C GLU A 383 4.11 23.72 14.98
N GLY A 384 5.08 24.27 15.71
CA GLY A 384 4.92 24.62 17.13
C GLY A 384 3.87 25.71 17.40
N PHE A 385 3.52 26.53 16.40
CA PHE A 385 2.44 27.51 16.52
C PHE A 385 1.05 26.92 16.25
N CYS A 386 0.96 25.67 15.79
CA CYS A 386 -0.31 25.00 15.58
C CYS A 386 -0.87 24.48 16.93
N LEU A 387 -2.08 24.91 17.30
CA LEU A 387 -2.71 24.59 18.59
C LEU A 387 -3.07 23.10 18.78
N SER A 388 -3.19 22.32 17.70
CA SER A 388 -3.62 20.92 17.77
C SER A 388 -2.91 20.03 16.75
N LYS A 389 -2.87 18.72 17.02
CA LYS A 389 -2.35 17.72 16.07
C LYS A 389 -3.11 17.73 14.73
N SER A 390 -4.40 18.05 14.74
CA SER A 390 -5.20 18.18 13.52
C SER A 390 -4.74 19.37 12.67
N ALA A 391 -4.49 20.52 13.32
CA ALA A 391 -4.00 21.72 12.65
C ALA A 391 -2.61 21.53 12.04
N VAL A 392 -1.72 20.78 12.71
CA VAL A 392 -0.43 20.36 12.12
C VAL A 392 -0.65 19.49 10.87
N GLY A 393 -1.62 18.56 10.93
CA GLY A 393 -2.00 17.74 9.78
C GLY A 393 -2.48 18.59 8.59
N GLU A 394 -3.36 19.56 8.84
CA GLU A 394 -3.86 20.49 7.82
C GLU A 394 -2.74 21.37 7.25
N PHE A 395 -1.82 21.86 8.09
CA PHE A 395 -0.65 22.62 7.65
C PHE A 395 0.27 21.80 6.73
N ARG A 396 0.54 20.54 7.07
CA ARG A 396 1.34 19.63 6.24
C ARG A 396 0.69 19.30 4.89
N LEU A 397 -0.65 19.38 4.81
CA LEU A 397 -1.41 19.16 3.58
C LEU A 397 -1.45 20.41 2.68
N GLN A 398 -1.01 21.57 3.16
CA GLN A 398 -1.00 22.78 2.35
C GLN A 398 -0.06 22.64 1.15
N PRO A 399 -0.44 23.12 -0.05
CA PRO A 399 0.39 23.03 -1.25
C PRO A 399 1.80 23.61 -1.06
N VAL A 400 1.90 24.75 -0.36
CA VAL A 400 3.18 25.43 -0.10
C VAL A 400 4.12 24.56 0.73
N TYR A 401 3.60 23.86 1.75
CA TYR A 401 4.40 22.94 2.58
C TYR A 401 4.94 21.79 1.73
N ILE A 402 4.07 21.18 0.93
CA ILE A 402 4.42 20.07 0.04
C ILE A 402 5.47 20.51 -0.98
N ASP A 403 5.31 21.68 -1.59
CA ASP A 403 6.25 22.22 -2.58
C ASP A 403 7.60 22.57 -1.94
N PHE A 404 7.59 23.11 -0.71
CA PHE A 404 8.79 23.38 0.06
C PHE A 404 9.57 22.09 0.41
N VAL A 405 8.90 20.97 0.69
CA VAL A 405 9.58 19.69 0.89
C VAL A 405 10.08 19.11 -0.45
N LYS A 406 9.27 19.20 -1.52
CA LYS A 406 9.60 18.69 -2.86
C LYS A 406 10.79 19.37 -3.51
N GLN A 407 11.08 20.63 -3.18
CA GLN A 407 12.24 21.34 -3.73
C GLN A 407 13.57 20.65 -3.35
N TRP A 408 13.60 19.88 -2.26
CA TRP A 408 14.75 19.10 -1.84
C TRP A 408 14.81 17.81 -2.64
N ASN A 409 15.72 17.75 -3.62
CA ASN A 409 15.94 16.56 -4.42
C ASN A 409 16.75 15.50 -3.65
N LEU A 410 16.09 14.84 -2.71
CA LEU A 410 16.68 13.75 -1.90
C LEU A 410 17.12 12.56 -2.77
N GLY A 411 16.50 12.38 -3.95
CA GLY A 411 16.91 11.37 -4.92
C GLY A 411 18.31 11.62 -5.46
N ALA A 412 18.57 12.84 -5.95
CA ALA A 412 19.88 13.23 -6.45
C ALA A 412 20.94 13.25 -5.34
N TYR A 413 20.58 13.72 -4.13
CA TYR A 413 21.46 13.63 -2.96
C TYR A 413 21.87 12.18 -2.67
N PHE A 414 20.90 11.26 -2.62
CA PHE A 414 21.19 9.85 -2.39
C PHE A 414 22.05 9.26 -3.51
N THR A 415 21.81 9.60 -4.78
CA THR A 415 22.64 9.11 -5.89
C THR A 415 24.11 9.53 -5.74
N LEU A 416 24.38 10.77 -5.31
CA LEU A 416 25.75 11.23 -5.07
C LEU A 416 26.40 10.51 -3.89
N ARG A 417 25.69 10.35 -2.76
CA ARG A 417 26.18 9.58 -1.61
C ARG A 417 26.37 8.10 -1.92
N PHE A 418 25.47 7.53 -2.71
CA PHE A 418 25.59 6.16 -3.21
C PHE A 418 26.85 6.00 -4.04
N GLN A 419 27.10 6.92 -4.99
CA GLN A 419 28.31 6.88 -5.82
C GLN A 419 29.57 7.04 -4.96
N GLU A 420 29.60 7.97 -4.02
CA GLU A 420 30.73 8.17 -3.09
C GLU A 420 31.05 6.89 -2.30
N ILE A 421 30.04 6.29 -1.66
CA ILE A 421 30.20 5.13 -0.78
C ILE A 421 30.45 3.85 -1.59
N ALA A 422 29.63 3.56 -2.59
CA ALA A 422 29.75 2.34 -3.37
C ALA A 422 31.03 2.30 -4.21
N THR A 423 31.42 3.42 -4.83
CA THR A 423 32.64 3.48 -5.64
C THR A 423 33.89 3.32 -4.78
N SER A 424 33.87 3.79 -3.52
CA SER A 424 34.95 3.54 -2.57
C SER A 424 35.15 2.03 -2.35
N LEU A 425 34.07 1.28 -2.08
CA LEU A 425 34.13 -0.17 -1.95
C LEU A 425 34.53 -0.85 -3.26
N ASP A 426 33.90 -0.50 -4.39
CA ASP A 426 34.18 -1.10 -5.69
C ASP A 426 35.66 -0.89 -6.09
N SER A 427 36.25 0.25 -5.76
CA SER A 427 37.67 0.53 -5.99
C SER A 427 38.60 -0.32 -5.13
N ALA A 428 38.20 -0.65 -3.89
CA ALA A 428 38.95 -1.55 -3.03
C ALA A 428 38.87 -2.99 -3.57
N LEU A 429 37.66 -3.47 -3.90
CA LEU A 429 37.41 -4.82 -4.40
C LEU A 429 38.01 -5.10 -5.79
N ALA A 430 38.25 -4.05 -6.61
CA ALA A 430 38.92 -4.17 -7.90
C ALA A 430 40.40 -4.57 -7.79
N THR A 431 40.99 -4.52 -6.60
CA THR A 431 42.38 -4.93 -6.35
C THR A 431 42.50 -6.46 -6.46
N THR A 432 43.39 -6.95 -7.33
CA THR A 432 43.53 -8.39 -7.61
C THR A 432 44.36 -9.15 -6.58
N SER A 433 45.14 -8.47 -5.74
CA SER A 433 45.98 -9.09 -4.72
C SER A 433 45.47 -8.74 -3.34
N ILE A 434 45.28 -9.76 -2.50
CA ILE A 434 45.00 -9.56 -1.06
C ILE A 434 46.30 -9.10 -0.41
N ILE A 435 46.33 -7.87 0.10
CA ILE A 435 47.48 -7.34 0.84
C ILE A 435 47.00 -7.07 2.27
N PRO A 436 47.52 -7.79 3.28
CA PRO A 436 47.18 -7.51 4.66
C PRO A 436 47.74 -6.14 5.05
N VAL A 437 46.88 -5.29 5.60
CA VAL A 437 47.28 -4.03 6.21
C VAL A 437 47.93 -4.39 7.55
N HIS A 438 49.25 -4.18 7.68
CA HIS A 438 49.93 -4.32 8.97
C HIS A 438 49.50 -3.17 9.89
N ASN A 439 48.38 -3.35 10.59
CA ASN A 439 48.05 -2.53 11.73
C ASN A 439 49.01 -2.90 12.86
N SER A 440 50.13 -2.19 12.95
CA SER A 440 51.07 -2.23 14.09
C SER A 440 50.46 -1.62 15.37
N GLN A 441 49.14 -1.57 15.47
CA GLN A 441 48.41 -1.06 16.62
C GLN A 441 47.74 -2.25 17.30
N HIS A 442 48.47 -2.86 18.23
CA HIS A 442 47.87 -3.64 19.31
C HIS A 442 46.89 -2.72 20.05
N HIS A 443 45.59 -2.82 19.75
CA HIS A 443 44.56 -2.30 20.64
C HIS A 443 44.57 -3.13 21.94
N GLN A 444 44.39 -2.47 23.07
CA GLN A 444 44.69 -2.95 24.42
C GLN A 444 43.82 -4.13 24.93
N ASP A 445 42.93 -4.69 24.10
CA ASP A 445 41.92 -5.69 24.51
C ASP A 445 42.13 -7.11 23.95
N GLY A 446 43.26 -7.40 23.28
CA GLY A 446 43.56 -8.77 22.82
C GLY A 446 42.65 -9.29 21.69
N VAL A 447 41.76 -8.46 21.15
CA VAL A 447 40.97 -8.74 19.95
C VAL A 447 41.77 -8.31 18.71
N LEU A 448 42.07 -9.27 17.84
CA LEU A 448 42.72 -8.99 16.55
C LEU A 448 41.78 -8.13 15.69
N ALA A 449 42.31 -7.06 15.10
CA ALA A 449 41.55 -6.14 14.24
C ALA A 449 41.44 -6.69 12.81
N LEU A 450 40.52 -6.11 12.03
CA LEU A 450 40.41 -6.39 10.59
C LEU A 450 41.76 -6.20 9.89
N THR A 451 42.11 -7.16 9.04
CA THR A 451 43.44 -7.28 8.43
C THR A 451 43.44 -6.90 6.95
N LEU A 452 42.34 -7.10 6.24
CA LEU A 452 42.23 -6.83 4.81
C LEU A 452 41.70 -5.43 4.57
N LYS A 453 42.30 -4.72 3.61
CA LYS A 453 41.85 -3.38 3.21
C LYS A 453 40.40 -3.41 2.72
N GLU A 454 40.01 -4.46 2.00
CA GLU A 454 38.67 -4.67 1.46
C GLU A 454 37.62 -4.76 2.57
N SER A 455 37.95 -5.49 3.64
CA SER A 455 37.10 -5.65 4.83
C SER A 455 36.97 -4.37 5.64
N ILE A 456 38.08 -3.62 5.80
CA ILE A 456 38.10 -2.32 6.48
C ILE A 456 37.21 -1.33 5.73
N VAL A 457 37.41 -1.20 4.42
CA VAL A 457 36.61 -0.28 3.58
C VAL A 457 35.14 -0.67 3.58
N LEU A 458 34.80 -1.97 3.56
CA LEU A 458 33.41 -2.40 3.72
C LEU A 458 32.80 -1.88 5.03
N LEU A 459 33.49 -2.08 6.16
CA LEU A 459 32.97 -1.66 7.45
C LEU A 459 32.83 -0.12 7.55
N GLU A 460 33.83 0.61 7.03
CA GLU A 460 33.75 2.07 6.90
C GLU A 460 32.55 2.52 6.06
N CYS A 461 32.32 1.89 4.90
CA CYS A 461 31.17 2.17 4.05
C CYS A 461 29.83 1.87 4.74
N LEU A 462 29.74 0.78 5.51
CA LEU A 462 28.54 0.43 6.28
C LEU A 462 28.25 1.48 7.34
N HIS A 463 29.24 1.87 8.15
CA HIS A 463 29.06 2.93 9.14
C HIS A 463 28.73 4.28 8.49
N ARG A 464 29.41 4.64 7.38
CA ARG A 464 29.20 5.88 6.63
C ARG A 464 27.74 6.06 6.18
N CYS A 465 27.05 4.97 5.84
CA CYS A 465 25.62 5.02 5.45
C CYS A 465 24.71 5.58 6.55
N TRP A 466 25.08 5.41 7.81
CA TRP A 466 24.24 5.70 8.98
C TRP A 466 24.84 6.77 9.90
N GLN A 467 25.90 7.46 9.47
CA GLN A 467 26.45 8.60 10.20
C GLN A 467 25.55 9.84 10.06
N ASP A 468 25.52 10.68 11.10
CA ASP A 468 24.67 11.87 11.16
C ASP A 468 24.93 12.89 10.04
N ASP A 469 26.14 12.92 9.48
CA ASP A 469 26.52 13.83 8.39
C ASP A 469 26.25 13.25 6.98
N VAL A 470 25.59 12.09 6.90
CA VAL A 470 25.14 11.46 5.64
C VAL A 470 23.67 11.07 5.70
N TYR A 471 23.25 10.51 6.82
CA TYR A 471 21.95 9.88 6.99
C TYR A 471 20.80 10.89 6.97
N ILE A 472 19.72 10.50 6.29
CA ILE A 472 18.45 11.22 6.25
C ILE A 472 17.31 10.22 6.52
N ALA A 473 16.53 10.46 7.56
CA ALA A 473 15.45 9.57 8.00
C ALA A 473 14.36 9.35 6.93
N SER A 474 14.04 10.37 6.13
CA SER A 474 13.00 10.29 5.08
C SER A 474 13.35 9.39 3.90
N ILE A 475 14.63 9.00 3.74
CA ILE A 475 15.11 8.07 2.70
C ILE A 475 15.87 6.88 3.33
N ALA A 476 15.53 6.51 4.56
CA ALA A 476 16.17 5.41 5.28
C ALA A 476 16.07 4.07 4.55
N ASP A 477 14.99 3.83 3.79
CA ASP A 477 14.80 2.66 2.93
C ASP A 477 15.94 2.53 1.90
N LYS A 478 16.40 3.64 1.34
CA LYS A 478 17.49 3.67 0.36
C LYS A 478 18.84 3.38 1.00
N PHE A 479 19.10 3.90 2.20
CA PHE A 479 20.33 3.61 2.96
C PHE A 479 20.38 2.16 3.43
N LEU A 480 19.25 1.59 3.85
CA LEU A 480 19.15 0.16 4.14
C LEU A 480 19.43 -0.67 2.90
N ARG A 481 18.83 -0.31 1.75
CA ARG A 481 19.12 -0.98 0.48
C ARG A 481 20.61 -0.90 0.12
N LEU A 482 21.25 0.26 0.29
CA LEU A 482 22.69 0.41 0.07
C LEU A 482 23.49 -0.50 1.01
N THR A 483 23.14 -0.54 2.29
CA THR A 483 23.78 -1.44 3.28
C THR A 483 23.76 -2.89 2.80
N LEU A 484 22.60 -3.40 2.39
CA LEU A 484 22.45 -4.76 1.87
C LEU A 484 23.21 -4.97 0.55
N GLN A 485 23.25 -3.95 -0.32
CA GLN A 485 24.01 -3.99 -1.57
C GLN A 485 25.53 -4.03 -1.32
N LEU A 486 26.05 -3.32 -0.32
CA LEU A 486 27.48 -3.37 0.05
C LEU A 486 27.86 -4.77 0.55
N LEU A 487 27.06 -5.35 1.45
CA LEU A 487 27.24 -6.73 1.91
C LEU A 487 27.17 -7.72 0.75
N SER A 488 26.17 -7.58 -0.13
CA SER A 488 26.04 -8.43 -1.32
C SER A 488 27.22 -8.31 -2.28
N ARG A 489 27.77 -7.11 -2.50
CA ARG A 489 28.96 -6.92 -3.34
C ARG A 489 30.17 -7.65 -2.77
N TYR A 490 30.37 -7.55 -1.46
CA TYR A 490 31.43 -8.27 -0.77
C TYR A 490 31.24 -9.80 -0.84
N SER A 491 30.01 -10.29 -0.64
CA SER A 491 29.68 -11.72 -0.83
C SER A 491 29.98 -12.21 -2.25
N THR A 492 29.65 -11.43 -3.27
CA THR A 492 29.95 -11.77 -4.67
C THR A 492 31.45 -11.82 -4.91
N TRP A 493 32.19 -10.83 -4.42
CA TRP A 493 33.66 -10.80 -4.50
C TRP A 493 34.31 -12.00 -3.80
N LEU A 494 33.82 -12.40 -2.62
CA LEU A 494 34.26 -13.62 -1.94
C LEU A 494 33.96 -14.87 -2.78
N SER A 495 32.74 -14.98 -3.30
CA SER A 495 32.33 -16.13 -4.11
C SER A 495 33.17 -16.29 -5.38
N THR A 496 33.44 -15.19 -6.09
CA THR A 496 34.22 -15.21 -7.34
C THR A 496 35.69 -15.53 -7.07
N GLY A 497 36.28 -14.93 -6.03
CA GLY A 497 37.65 -15.22 -5.62
C GLY A 497 37.85 -16.66 -5.13
N LEU A 498 36.94 -17.17 -4.29
CA LEU A 498 36.97 -18.57 -3.85
C LEU A 498 36.83 -19.56 -5.01
N ALA A 499 35.96 -19.26 -5.98
CA ALA A 499 35.80 -20.07 -7.18
C ALA A 499 37.07 -20.07 -8.05
N ALA A 500 37.78 -18.94 -8.13
CA ALA A 500 39.06 -18.84 -8.81
C ALA A 500 40.14 -19.67 -8.12
N CYS A 501 40.23 -19.61 -6.78
CA CYS A 501 41.16 -20.44 -6.00
C CYS A 501 40.90 -21.95 -6.19
N LYS A 502 39.63 -22.39 -6.28
CA LYS A 502 39.27 -23.81 -6.51
C LYS A 502 39.70 -24.36 -7.87
N LYS A 503 39.71 -23.53 -8.92
CA LYS A 503 40.04 -23.98 -10.29
C LYS A 503 41.54 -24.12 -10.54
N GLY A 504 42.38 -23.69 -9.60
CA GLY A 504 43.83 -23.58 -9.78
C GLY A 504 44.20 -22.48 -10.77
N ASN A 505 45.46 -22.01 -10.75
CA ASN A 505 46.01 -20.94 -11.60
C ASN A 505 46.00 -21.25 -13.13
N GLY A 506 45.19 -22.19 -13.60
CA GLY A 506 45.02 -22.53 -15.01
C GLY A 506 43.99 -21.65 -15.71
N ASN A 507 44.47 -20.73 -16.54
CA ASN A 507 43.73 -19.87 -17.47
C ASN A 507 42.36 -20.44 -17.92
N SER A 508 41.27 -19.87 -17.39
CA SER A 508 39.99 -19.78 -18.11
C SER A 508 39.07 -18.72 -17.47
N SER A 509 39.32 -17.46 -17.81
CA SER A 509 38.35 -16.38 -17.59
C SER A 509 37.19 -16.53 -18.58
N THR A 510 36.12 -17.22 -18.18
CA THR A 510 34.80 -17.11 -18.82
C THR A 510 33.80 -16.47 -17.87
N SER A 511 34.16 -15.32 -17.31
CA SER A 511 33.25 -14.25 -16.89
C SER A 511 34.11 -13.03 -16.60
N GLY A 512 33.71 -11.84 -17.07
CA GLY A 512 34.49 -10.60 -16.96
C GLY A 512 34.60 -10.01 -15.56
N GLU A 513 34.50 -10.82 -14.50
CA GLU A 513 34.59 -10.38 -13.10
C GLU A 513 36.03 -10.52 -12.60
N VAL A 514 36.55 -9.43 -12.03
CA VAL A 514 37.88 -9.36 -11.42
C VAL A 514 37.87 -10.24 -10.17
N ALA A 515 38.46 -11.43 -10.26
CA ALA A 515 38.66 -12.31 -9.11
C ALA A 515 40.00 -12.01 -8.44
N PHE A 516 40.04 -12.04 -7.10
CA PHE A 516 41.31 -11.92 -6.39
C PHE A 516 42.11 -13.23 -6.51
N VAL A 517 43.44 -13.11 -6.50
CA VAL A 517 44.37 -14.23 -6.42
C VAL A 517 44.95 -14.25 -5.01
N ALA A 518 44.64 -15.29 -4.25
CA ALA A 518 45.10 -15.48 -2.88
C ALA A 518 45.91 -16.77 -2.77
N THR A 519 47.00 -16.72 -2.02
CA THR A 519 47.64 -17.96 -1.56
C THR A 519 46.74 -18.62 -0.49
N PRO A 520 46.82 -19.94 -0.29
CA PRO A 520 46.04 -20.61 0.75
C PRO A 520 46.31 -20.07 2.16
N GLU A 521 47.46 -19.43 2.35
CA GLU A 521 47.82 -18.76 3.60
C GLU A 521 47.15 -17.38 3.74
N ASP A 522 46.88 -16.67 2.64
CA ASP A 522 46.14 -15.39 2.67
C ASP A 522 44.65 -15.61 2.99
N LEU A 523 44.10 -16.79 2.67
CA LEU A 523 42.72 -17.16 3.00
C LEU A 523 42.46 -17.24 4.52
N VAL A 524 43.51 -17.35 5.33
CA VAL A 524 43.39 -17.24 6.79
C VAL A 524 42.90 -15.85 7.19
N PHE A 525 43.40 -14.79 6.56
CA PHE A 525 42.97 -13.41 6.79
C PHE A 525 41.52 -13.21 6.34
N VAL A 526 41.14 -13.78 5.20
CA VAL A 526 39.76 -13.73 4.69
C VAL A 526 38.79 -14.37 5.69
N ARG A 527 39.13 -15.55 6.21
CA ARG A 527 38.33 -16.22 7.24
C ARG A 527 38.19 -15.38 8.50
N HIS A 528 39.30 -14.83 8.98
CA HIS A 528 39.35 -14.01 10.19
C HIS A 528 38.48 -12.76 10.07
N ASP A 529 38.65 -12.02 8.98
CA ASP A 529 37.91 -10.78 8.72
C ASP A 529 36.41 -11.05 8.52
N VAL A 530 36.02 -12.13 7.82
CA VAL A 530 34.60 -12.50 7.65
C VAL A 530 33.95 -12.74 9.01
N ASP A 531 34.62 -13.45 9.92
CA ASP A 531 34.11 -13.69 11.27
C ASP A 531 33.93 -12.38 12.06
N LEU A 532 34.89 -11.46 11.96
CA LEU A 532 34.82 -10.14 12.61
C LEU A 532 33.72 -9.25 12.02
N ILE A 533 33.61 -9.17 10.68
CA ILE A 533 32.56 -8.40 10.01
C ILE A 533 31.19 -8.90 10.45
N VAL A 534 30.98 -10.23 10.49
CA VAL A 534 29.70 -10.80 10.91
C VAL A 534 29.40 -10.47 12.38
N LYS A 535 30.39 -10.55 13.27
CA LYS A 535 30.23 -10.18 14.67
C LYS A 535 29.84 -8.70 14.84
N GLU A 536 30.52 -7.80 14.14
CA GLU A 536 30.24 -6.36 14.18
C GLU A 536 28.86 -6.03 13.58
N VAL A 537 28.54 -6.59 12.41
CA VAL A 537 27.24 -6.40 11.73
C VAL A 537 26.08 -6.91 12.58
N ASN A 538 26.23 -8.04 13.28
CA ASN A 538 25.20 -8.61 14.14
C ASN A 538 25.10 -7.92 15.51
N GLY A 539 26.11 -7.15 15.91
CA GLY A 539 26.21 -6.49 17.21
C GLY A 539 25.93 -4.98 17.14
N SER A 540 26.95 -4.20 17.45
CA SER A 540 26.95 -2.73 17.52
C SER A 540 26.33 -2.06 16.30
N PHE A 541 26.63 -2.53 15.09
CA PHE A 541 26.11 -1.95 13.86
C PHE A 541 24.59 -2.08 13.77
N LEU A 542 24.07 -3.29 14.01
CA LEU A 542 22.63 -3.56 14.00
C LEU A 542 21.90 -2.76 15.09
N GLU A 543 22.48 -2.69 16.29
CA GLU A 543 21.91 -1.89 17.39
C GLU A 543 21.83 -0.40 17.04
N ASN A 544 22.88 0.16 16.43
CA ASN A 544 22.89 1.54 15.97
C ASN A 544 21.81 1.82 14.91
N VAL A 545 21.71 0.96 13.88
CA VAL A 545 20.68 1.10 12.83
C VAL A 545 19.27 1.05 13.42
N LEU A 546 19.01 0.13 14.36
CA LEU A 546 17.71 0.03 15.03
C LEU A 546 17.43 1.24 15.93
N GLY A 547 18.44 1.78 16.61
CA GLY A 547 18.34 3.01 17.42
C GLY A 547 17.91 4.23 16.60
N LEU A 548 18.46 4.39 15.39
CA LEU A 548 18.11 5.47 14.47
C LEU A 548 16.70 5.32 13.88
N LEU A 549 16.15 4.10 13.82
CA LEU A 549 14.84 3.80 13.25
C LEU A 549 13.73 3.66 14.31
N THR A 550 13.97 4.07 15.55
CA THR A 550 13.01 3.94 16.68
C THR A 550 11.64 4.59 16.42
N SER A 551 11.54 5.55 15.50
CA SER A 551 10.27 6.16 15.09
C SER A 551 9.39 5.25 14.22
N CYS A 552 9.94 4.16 13.68
CA CYS A 552 9.21 3.21 12.84
C CYS A 552 8.40 2.20 13.66
N SER A 553 7.44 1.52 13.03
CA SER A 553 6.69 0.46 13.70
C SER A 553 7.57 -0.75 14.04
N VAL A 554 7.17 -1.51 15.07
CA VAL A 554 7.88 -2.72 15.51
C VAL A 554 8.01 -3.75 14.39
N GLU A 555 7.00 -3.85 13.52
CA GLU A 555 7.02 -4.74 12.34
C GLU A 555 8.13 -4.36 11.35
N VAL A 556 8.28 -3.06 11.06
CA VAL A 556 9.33 -2.56 10.16
C VAL A 556 10.71 -2.85 10.78
N LEU A 557 10.89 -2.56 12.07
CA LEU A 557 12.15 -2.85 12.78
C LEU A 557 12.51 -4.34 12.74
N ALA A 558 11.53 -5.23 12.88
CA ALA A 558 11.73 -6.67 12.77
C ALA A 558 12.21 -7.08 11.37
N LEU A 559 11.62 -6.51 10.31
CA LEU A 559 12.03 -6.76 8.93
C LEU A 559 13.45 -6.24 8.63
N VAL A 560 13.79 -5.06 9.13
CA VAL A 560 15.15 -4.49 9.00
C VAL A 560 16.16 -5.40 9.67
N LYS A 561 15.89 -5.80 10.92
CA LYS A 561 16.74 -6.74 11.68
C LYS A 561 16.93 -8.05 10.93
N GLN A 562 15.84 -8.67 10.47
CA GLN A 562 15.91 -9.93 9.74
C GLN A 562 16.71 -9.80 8.43
N SER A 563 16.56 -8.68 7.71
CA SER A 563 17.27 -8.46 6.44
C SER A 563 18.78 -8.35 6.63
N ILE A 564 19.23 -7.62 7.67
CA ILE A 564 20.65 -7.48 8.00
C ILE A 564 21.23 -8.82 8.48
N LEU A 565 20.52 -9.52 9.38
CA LEU A 565 20.92 -10.85 9.87
C LEU A 565 20.98 -11.90 8.76
N HIS A 566 20.11 -11.81 7.76
CA HIS A 566 20.17 -12.71 6.60
C HIS A 566 21.38 -12.41 5.72
N ALA A 567 21.71 -11.13 5.51
CA ALA A 567 22.89 -10.74 4.74
C ALA A 567 24.20 -11.15 5.44
N SER A 568 24.28 -11.04 6.77
CA SER A 568 25.42 -11.54 7.55
C SER A 568 25.50 -13.06 7.55
N GLN A 569 24.37 -13.76 7.62
CA GLN A 569 24.35 -15.23 7.53
C GLN A 569 24.90 -15.71 6.18
N SER A 570 24.56 -15.04 5.09
CA SER A 570 25.12 -15.36 3.77
C SER A 570 26.65 -15.24 3.72
N LEU A 571 27.27 -14.39 4.56
CA LEU A 571 28.73 -14.32 4.67
C LEU A 571 29.29 -15.52 5.46
N LEU A 572 28.63 -15.93 6.54
CA LEU A 572 28.99 -17.13 7.30
C LEU A 572 28.90 -18.40 6.46
N ASP A 573 27.97 -18.47 5.51
CA ASP A 573 27.80 -19.64 4.64
C ASP A 573 29.03 -19.89 3.73
N PHE A 574 29.91 -18.89 3.56
CA PHE A 574 31.20 -19.07 2.87
C PHE A 574 32.29 -19.68 3.76
N MET A 575 32.14 -19.69 5.09
CA MET A 575 33.15 -20.18 6.03
C MET A 575 33.58 -21.63 5.78
N PRO A 576 32.68 -22.60 5.54
CA PRO A 576 33.05 -23.96 5.17
C PRO A 576 33.76 -24.02 3.80
N THR A 577 33.35 -23.17 2.86
CA THR A 577 33.96 -23.11 1.52
C THR A 577 35.41 -22.59 1.60
N ILE A 578 35.67 -21.57 2.42
CA ILE A 578 37.02 -21.05 2.66
C ILE A 578 37.92 -22.15 3.23
N LEU A 579 37.44 -22.86 4.26
CA LEU A 579 38.17 -23.97 4.88
C LEU A 579 38.45 -25.09 3.88
N ASP A 580 37.47 -25.49 3.07
CA ASP A 580 37.62 -26.52 2.05
C ASP A 580 38.70 -26.18 1.01
N VAL A 581 38.77 -24.92 0.57
CA VAL A 581 39.83 -24.45 -0.35
C VAL A 581 41.21 -24.52 0.28
N MET A 582 41.34 -24.08 1.54
CA MET A 582 42.60 -24.15 2.28
C MET A 582 43.06 -25.60 2.46
N ILE A 583 42.14 -26.48 2.83
CA ILE A 583 42.40 -27.92 3.00
C ILE A 583 42.89 -28.52 1.68
N GLU A 584 42.16 -28.34 0.57
CA GLU A 584 42.55 -28.91 -0.73
C GLU A 584 43.92 -28.41 -1.20
N ALA A 585 44.23 -27.12 -1.01
CA ALA A 585 45.53 -26.57 -1.39
C ALA A 585 46.71 -27.20 -0.61
N VAL A 586 46.52 -27.51 0.67
CA VAL A 586 47.53 -28.22 1.49
C VAL A 586 47.60 -29.71 1.13
N VAL A 587 46.44 -30.34 0.84
CA VAL A 587 46.38 -31.73 0.37
C VAL A 587 47.13 -31.88 -0.96
N GLU A 588 46.94 -30.97 -1.91
CA GLU A 588 47.57 -31.03 -3.24
C GLU A 588 49.11 -31.00 -3.15
N LYS A 589 49.67 -30.09 -2.33
CA LYS A 589 51.12 -30.04 -2.02
C LYS A 589 51.61 -31.36 -1.39
N SER A 590 50.80 -32.00 -0.56
CA SER A 590 51.15 -33.27 0.07
C SER A 590 51.06 -34.45 -0.90
N VAL A 591 50.08 -34.42 -1.82
CA VAL A 591 49.90 -35.42 -2.88
C VAL A 591 51.05 -35.37 -3.88
N GLU A 592 51.62 -34.20 -4.17
CA GLU A 592 52.84 -34.08 -4.97
C GLU A 592 54.00 -34.92 -4.43
N VAL A 593 54.19 -34.91 -3.10
CA VAL A 593 55.18 -35.75 -2.43
C VAL A 593 54.80 -37.23 -2.54
N LEU A 594 53.52 -37.57 -2.37
CA LEU A 594 53.02 -38.95 -2.48
C LEU A 594 53.20 -39.55 -3.89
N ARG A 595 53.29 -38.74 -4.97
CA ARG A 595 53.55 -39.26 -6.33
C ARG A 595 54.87 -40.03 -6.42
N GLN A 596 55.84 -39.78 -5.53
CA GLN A 596 57.10 -40.51 -5.45
C GLN A 596 56.93 -42.00 -5.11
N LEU A 597 55.77 -42.40 -4.57
CA LEU A 597 55.38 -43.79 -4.32
C LEU A 597 55.46 -44.67 -5.58
N LYS A 598 55.22 -44.11 -6.78
CA LYS A 598 55.39 -44.83 -8.06
C LYS A 598 56.83 -45.31 -8.30
N GLY A 599 57.82 -44.65 -7.68
CA GLY A 599 59.23 -45.04 -7.74
C GLY A 599 59.53 -46.36 -7.02
N ILE A 600 58.69 -46.80 -6.09
CA ILE A 600 58.87 -48.07 -5.36
C ILE A 600 58.81 -49.25 -6.33
N THR A 601 57.88 -49.23 -7.29
CA THR A 601 57.77 -50.28 -8.32
C THR A 601 59.04 -50.38 -9.14
N ALA A 602 59.63 -49.26 -9.57
CA ALA A 602 60.89 -49.25 -10.32
C ALA A 602 62.09 -49.73 -9.48
N THR A 603 62.02 -49.56 -8.16
CA THR A 603 63.10 -49.90 -7.24
C THR A 603 63.25 -51.40 -7.02
N TYR A 604 62.14 -52.14 -6.97
CA TYR A 604 62.13 -53.56 -6.60
C TYR A 604 61.82 -54.52 -7.76
N ARG A 605 61.05 -54.09 -8.76
CA ARG A 605 60.63 -54.96 -9.88
C ARG A 605 61.83 -55.43 -10.71
N MET A 606 62.01 -56.74 -10.84
CA MET A 606 63.09 -57.38 -11.60
C MET A 606 64.48 -56.92 -11.15
N THR A 607 64.64 -56.65 -9.85
CA THR A 607 65.94 -56.28 -9.25
C THR A 607 66.36 -57.30 -8.20
N ASN A 608 67.67 -57.55 -8.08
CA ASN A 608 68.24 -58.41 -7.03
C ASN A 608 68.37 -57.69 -5.67
N LYS A 609 67.57 -56.64 -5.42
CA LYS A 609 67.64 -55.91 -4.15
C LYS A 609 67.09 -56.76 -2.98
N PRO A 610 67.72 -56.66 -1.79
CA PRO A 610 67.27 -57.34 -0.58
C PRO A 610 65.93 -56.76 -0.08
N LEU A 611 65.30 -57.46 0.88
CA LEU A 611 64.06 -57.02 1.51
C LEU A 611 64.27 -55.65 2.20
N PRO A 612 63.35 -54.68 2.04
CA PRO A 612 63.45 -53.39 2.72
C PRO A 612 63.43 -53.51 4.25
N VAL A 613 64.25 -52.71 4.91
CA VAL A 613 64.37 -52.62 6.39
C VAL A 613 64.05 -51.21 6.90
N ARG A 614 63.97 -50.21 6.02
CA ARG A 614 63.67 -48.82 6.35
C ARG A 614 62.55 -48.28 5.48
N HIS A 615 61.80 -47.31 6.02
CA HIS A 615 60.80 -46.57 5.26
C HIS A 615 61.48 -45.71 4.16
N SER A 616 60.71 -45.35 3.15
CA SER A 616 61.11 -44.50 2.04
C SER A 616 61.35 -43.06 2.52
N PRO A 617 62.25 -42.30 1.87
CA PRO A 617 62.57 -40.93 2.27
C PRO A 617 61.43 -39.92 2.03
N TYR A 618 60.50 -40.20 1.10
CA TYR A 618 59.40 -39.27 0.82
C TYR A 618 58.39 -39.19 1.98
N VAL A 619 58.28 -40.24 2.80
CA VAL A 619 57.28 -40.35 3.89
C VAL A 619 57.42 -39.21 4.90
N SER A 620 58.66 -38.83 5.24
CA SER A 620 58.91 -37.68 6.14
C SER A 620 58.46 -36.34 5.55
N GLY A 621 58.34 -36.24 4.22
CA GLY A 621 57.89 -35.03 3.54
C GLY A 621 56.38 -34.93 3.37
N VAL A 622 55.61 -36.00 3.59
CA VAL A 622 54.16 -36.04 3.28
C VAL A 622 53.35 -35.07 4.14
N LEU A 623 53.65 -34.99 5.45
CA LEU A 623 52.93 -34.10 6.38
C LEU A 623 53.62 -32.74 6.57
N GLN A 624 54.77 -32.52 5.92
CA GLN A 624 55.51 -31.27 6.06
C GLN A 624 54.73 -30.04 5.56
N PRO A 625 53.97 -30.09 4.45
CA PRO A 625 53.13 -28.95 4.02
C PRO A 625 52.07 -28.58 5.06
N LEU A 626 51.41 -29.56 5.68
CA LEU A 626 50.42 -29.34 6.74
C LEU A 626 51.06 -28.73 7.99
N LYS A 627 52.20 -29.27 8.41
CA LYS A 627 52.95 -28.75 9.56
C LYS A 627 53.41 -27.31 9.32
N ALA A 628 54.00 -27.02 8.15
CA ALA A 628 54.45 -25.69 7.78
C ALA A 628 53.30 -24.67 7.72
N PHE A 629 52.12 -25.09 7.25
CA PHE A 629 50.93 -24.25 7.22
C PHE A 629 50.45 -23.87 8.64
N LEU A 630 50.41 -24.85 9.55
CA LEU A 630 49.94 -24.66 10.93
C LEU A 630 50.96 -23.97 11.86
N GLU A 631 52.25 -24.02 11.51
CA GLU A 631 53.34 -23.34 12.22
C GLU A 631 53.69 -21.97 11.60
N GLY A 632 53.05 -21.61 10.48
CA GLY A 632 53.27 -20.34 9.81
C GLY A 632 52.79 -19.14 10.63
N GLU A 633 53.40 -17.98 10.42
CA GLU A 633 53.08 -16.71 11.12
C GLU A 633 51.59 -16.33 11.01
N ARG A 634 50.94 -16.74 9.92
CA ARG A 634 49.54 -16.43 9.62
C ARG A 634 48.55 -17.30 10.40
N ALA A 635 48.98 -18.44 10.94
CA ALA A 635 48.13 -19.35 11.69
C ALA A 635 47.61 -18.75 13.02
N ILE A 636 48.21 -17.65 13.49
CA ILE A 636 47.78 -16.91 14.70
C ILE A 636 46.33 -16.38 14.58
N TYR A 637 45.87 -16.11 13.36
CA TYR A 637 44.53 -15.58 13.10
C TYR A 637 43.44 -16.69 13.03
N LEU A 638 43.82 -17.96 13.14
CA LEU A 638 42.88 -19.08 13.22
C LEU A 638 42.37 -19.28 14.65
N THR A 639 41.07 -19.52 14.79
CA THR A 639 40.53 -20.02 16.06
C THR A 639 41.02 -21.45 16.32
N GLU A 640 41.13 -21.84 17.60
CA GLU A 640 41.54 -23.20 17.98
C GLU A 640 40.63 -24.28 17.36
N GLU A 641 39.33 -24.00 17.25
CA GLU A 641 38.36 -24.87 16.59
C GLU A 641 38.66 -25.04 15.10
N ALA A 642 38.88 -23.94 14.37
CA ALA A 642 39.22 -23.99 12.95
C ALA A 642 40.58 -24.64 12.70
N ARG A 643 41.54 -24.44 13.61
CA ARG A 643 42.85 -25.08 13.56
C ARG A 643 42.74 -26.60 13.70
N ASN A 644 41.95 -27.07 14.67
CA ASN A 644 41.71 -28.49 14.89
C ASN A 644 40.93 -29.12 13.72
N GLU A 645 39.92 -28.43 13.19
CA GLU A 645 39.14 -28.87 12.04
C GLU A 645 40.02 -29.00 10.77
N LEU A 646 40.88 -28.00 10.52
CA LEU A 646 41.83 -28.02 9.39
C LEU A 646 42.84 -29.16 9.56
N LEU A 647 43.43 -29.31 10.76
CA LEU A 647 44.37 -30.38 11.05
C LEU A 647 43.76 -31.76 10.78
N GLN A 648 42.57 -32.03 11.34
CA GLN A 648 41.92 -33.32 11.22
C GLN A 648 41.45 -33.59 9.78
N SER A 649 40.75 -32.64 9.16
CA SER A 649 40.21 -32.80 7.80
C SER A 649 41.30 -32.93 6.75
N THR A 650 42.39 -32.15 6.85
CA THR A 650 43.54 -32.29 5.96
C THR A 650 44.24 -33.63 6.15
N ALA A 651 44.47 -34.08 7.39
CA ALA A 651 45.09 -35.39 7.65
C ALA A 651 44.24 -36.55 7.09
N GLU A 652 42.92 -36.51 7.27
CA GLU A 652 41.99 -37.51 6.73
C GLU A 652 42.03 -37.54 5.19
N ARG A 653 42.00 -36.39 4.52
CA ARG A 653 42.06 -36.32 3.04
C ARG A 653 43.41 -36.75 2.48
N ILE A 654 44.53 -36.35 3.09
CA ILE A 654 45.87 -36.83 2.70
C ILE A 654 45.93 -38.36 2.82
N THR A 655 45.43 -38.90 3.94
CA THR A 655 45.40 -40.35 4.18
C THR A 655 44.53 -41.07 3.15
N GLY A 656 43.37 -40.50 2.79
CA GLY A 656 42.51 -40.99 1.73
C GLY A 656 43.24 -41.11 0.39
N ARG A 657 43.92 -40.04 -0.03
CA ARG A 657 44.72 -40.02 -1.26
C ARG A 657 45.89 -41.01 -1.23
N TYR A 658 46.53 -41.16 -0.07
CA TYR A 658 47.58 -42.16 0.10
C TYR A 658 47.01 -43.58 -0.04
N ASN A 659 45.88 -43.88 0.60
CA ASN A 659 45.21 -45.17 0.46
C ASN A 659 44.89 -45.51 -1.00
N GLU A 660 44.31 -44.56 -1.75
CA GLU A 660 44.02 -44.73 -3.18
C GLU A 660 45.28 -45.08 -3.98
N LEU A 661 46.35 -44.27 -3.85
CA LEU A 661 47.60 -44.47 -4.59
C LEU A 661 48.32 -45.77 -4.21
N ALA A 662 48.32 -46.13 -2.94
CA ALA A 662 48.92 -47.37 -2.45
C ALA A 662 48.12 -48.59 -2.95
N TRP A 663 46.79 -48.54 -2.89
CA TRP A 663 45.93 -49.60 -3.38
C TRP A 663 46.08 -49.82 -4.89
N GLU A 664 46.14 -48.75 -5.68
CA GLU A 664 46.44 -48.84 -7.11
C GLU A 664 47.81 -49.50 -7.37
N LEU A 665 48.85 -49.10 -6.62
CA LEU A 665 50.17 -49.67 -6.80
C LEU A 665 50.20 -51.17 -6.46
N VAL A 666 49.61 -51.57 -5.33
CA VAL A 666 49.55 -52.97 -4.89
C VAL A 666 48.72 -53.82 -5.86
N THR A 667 47.59 -53.32 -6.33
CA THR A 667 46.75 -54.05 -7.30
C THR A 667 47.45 -54.24 -8.64
N VAL A 668 48.17 -53.23 -9.13
CA VAL A 668 49.00 -53.34 -10.34
C VAL A 668 50.13 -54.35 -10.12
N ALA A 669 50.84 -54.28 -8.98
CA ALA A 669 51.91 -55.23 -8.65
C ALA A 669 51.40 -56.68 -8.65
N ARG A 670 50.31 -56.97 -7.92
CA ARG A 670 49.67 -58.31 -7.86
C ARG A 670 49.21 -58.80 -9.23
N LYS A 671 48.60 -57.93 -10.06
CA LYS A 671 48.19 -58.29 -11.43
C LYS A 671 49.41 -58.64 -12.30
N THR A 672 50.47 -57.83 -12.24
CA THR A 672 51.69 -58.09 -13.02
C THR A 672 52.38 -59.39 -12.61
N GLU A 673 52.43 -59.69 -11.31
CA GLU A 673 52.97 -60.94 -10.80
C GLU A 673 52.16 -62.15 -11.27
N SER A 674 50.82 -62.10 -11.16
CA SER A 674 49.98 -63.21 -11.62
C SER A 674 50.16 -63.52 -13.11
N SER A 675 50.37 -62.48 -13.93
CA SER A 675 50.68 -62.63 -15.36
C SER A 675 52.06 -63.24 -15.59
N LEU A 676 53.08 -62.81 -14.83
CA LEU A 676 54.43 -63.38 -14.90
C LEU A 676 54.45 -64.85 -14.44
N GLN A 677 53.69 -65.20 -13.40
CA GLN A 677 53.53 -66.58 -12.94
C GLN A 677 52.86 -67.46 -14.01
N ARG A 678 51.80 -66.97 -14.69
CA ARG A 678 51.18 -67.68 -15.82
C ARG A 678 52.15 -67.89 -16.99
N ILE A 679 52.96 -66.88 -17.31
CA ILE A 679 54.00 -66.99 -18.36
C ILE A 679 55.06 -68.01 -17.96
N ARG A 680 55.56 -67.97 -16.71
CA ARG A 680 56.52 -68.96 -16.17
C ARG A 680 55.94 -70.37 -16.23
N GLN A 681 54.71 -70.58 -15.76
CA GLN A 681 54.02 -71.88 -15.82
C GLN A 681 53.78 -72.35 -17.27
N GLY A 682 53.50 -71.42 -18.20
CA GLY A 682 53.36 -71.72 -19.62
C GLY A 682 54.69 -72.11 -20.30
N ALA A 683 55.80 -71.49 -19.88
CA ALA A 683 57.14 -71.83 -20.33
C ALA A 683 57.60 -73.19 -19.77
N GLN A 684 57.29 -73.47 -18.49
CA GLN A 684 57.59 -74.75 -17.83
C GLN A 684 56.86 -75.95 -18.46
N LYS A 685 55.69 -75.72 -19.08
CA LYS A 685 54.94 -76.75 -19.82
C LYS A 685 55.48 -77.05 -21.22
N ARG A 686 56.32 -76.18 -21.82
CA ARG A 686 56.84 -76.33 -23.20
C ARG A 686 58.30 -76.80 -23.29
N GLY A 687 59.07 -76.73 -22.20
CA GLY A 687 60.42 -77.26 -22.13
C GLY A 687 60.62 -78.00 -20.82
N GLY A 688 60.93 -79.30 -20.88
CA GLY A 688 61.20 -80.13 -19.71
C GLY A 688 62.51 -79.75 -19.03
N ALA A 689 62.50 -78.70 -18.21
CA ALA A 689 63.62 -78.27 -17.39
C ALA A 689 63.24 -78.32 -15.91
N GLY A 690 63.92 -79.22 -15.18
CA GLY A 690 64.30 -79.20 -13.76
C GLY A 690 63.33 -78.65 -12.72
N THR A 691 62.80 -79.55 -11.89
CA THR A 691 62.26 -79.25 -10.56
C THR A 691 63.39 -79.02 -9.55
N ASP A 692 64.10 -77.89 -9.62
CA ASP A 692 65.05 -77.48 -8.57
C ASP A 692 65.01 -75.96 -8.37
N SER A 693 64.17 -75.54 -7.41
CA SER A 693 64.26 -74.34 -6.55
C SER A 693 62.86 -73.98 -6.03
N LEU A 694 62.40 -74.75 -5.05
CA LEU A 694 61.23 -74.41 -4.21
C LEU A 694 61.63 -73.60 -2.97
N ASP A 695 62.82 -72.98 -2.97
CA ASP A 695 63.26 -72.11 -1.89
C ASP A 695 62.74 -70.69 -2.11
N SER A 696 61.72 -70.34 -1.32
CA SER A 696 61.52 -69.06 -0.60
C SER A 696 62.10 -67.76 -1.20
N ASN A 697 62.06 -67.57 -2.52
CA ASN A 697 62.39 -66.28 -3.12
C ASN A 697 61.15 -65.37 -2.99
N ILE A 698 61.18 -64.52 -1.96
CA ILE A 698 60.22 -63.45 -1.70
C ILE A 698 59.88 -62.74 -3.00
N SER A 699 58.58 -62.63 -3.32
CA SER A 699 58.13 -62.03 -4.57
C SER A 699 58.47 -60.53 -4.62
N ASP A 700 58.68 -59.99 -5.82
CA ASP A 700 58.82 -58.55 -6.04
C ASP A 700 57.60 -57.79 -5.47
N THR A 701 56.41 -58.39 -5.53
CA THR A 701 55.19 -57.85 -4.93
C THR A 701 55.27 -57.82 -3.40
N ASP A 702 55.84 -58.85 -2.78
CA ASP A 702 56.02 -58.89 -1.32
C ASP A 702 57.04 -57.86 -0.85
N LYS A 703 58.11 -57.62 -1.63
CA LYS A 703 59.07 -56.54 -1.38
C LYS A 703 58.42 -55.16 -1.47
N ILE A 704 57.56 -54.95 -2.47
CA ILE A 704 56.79 -53.71 -2.64
C ILE A 704 55.80 -53.50 -1.49
N CYS A 705 55.04 -54.53 -1.10
CA CYS A 705 54.11 -54.46 0.02
C CYS A 705 54.84 -54.24 1.34
N MET A 706 56.00 -54.86 1.55
CA MET A 706 56.84 -54.64 2.73
C MET A 706 57.39 -53.22 2.78
N GLN A 707 57.83 -52.65 1.66
CA GLN A 707 58.25 -51.23 1.62
C GLN A 707 57.09 -50.31 2.01
N LEU A 708 55.91 -50.50 1.41
CA LEU A 708 54.72 -49.72 1.74
C LEU A 708 54.28 -49.89 3.19
N PHE A 709 54.42 -51.10 3.75
CA PHE A 709 54.12 -51.35 5.17
C PHE A 709 55.03 -50.53 6.10
N LEU A 710 56.34 -50.49 5.83
CA LEU A 710 57.28 -49.65 6.59
C LEU A 710 56.97 -48.16 6.42
N ASP A 711 56.58 -47.74 5.20
CA ASP A 711 56.20 -46.37 4.89
C ASP A 711 54.93 -45.95 5.66
N VAL A 712 53.91 -46.81 5.70
CA VAL A 712 52.63 -46.56 6.40
C VAL A 712 52.81 -46.55 7.92
N GLN A 713 53.71 -47.38 8.45
CA GLN A 713 54.03 -47.37 9.88
C GLN A 713 54.69 -46.03 10.28
N GLU A 714 55.68 -45.57 9.54
CA GLU A 714 56.31 -44.27 9.79
C GLU A 714 55.31 -43.12 9.58
N TYR A 715 54.46 -43.17 8.55
CA TYR A 715 53.39 -42.20 8.34
C TYR A 715 52.43 -42.11 9.54
N GLY A 716 52.03 -43.25 10.12
CA GLY A 716 51.16 -43.28 11.30
C GLY A 716 51.82 -42.71 12.57
N ARG A 717 53.14 -42.94 12.76
CA ARG A 717 53.91 -42.27 13.83
C ARG A 717 53.93 -40.76 13.64
N ARG A 718 54.09 -40.29 12.40
CA ARG A 718 54.11 -38.86 12.07
C ARG A 718 52.74 -38.20 12.25
N LEU A 719 51.64 -38.88 11.89
CA LEU A 719 50.29 -38.41 12.21
C LEU A 719 50.12 -38.22 13.73
N SER A 720 50.56 -39.20 14.52
CA SER A 720 50.49 -39.14 15.98
C SER A 720 51.33 -37.99 16.55
N ALA A 721 52.49 -37.70 15.95
CA ALA A 721 53.37 -36.60 16.36
C ALA A 721 52.76 -35.20 16.12
N ILE A 722 51.81 -35.06 15.18
CA ILE A 722 51.07 -33.81 14.93
C ILE A 722 49.70 -33.85 15.65
N GLY A 723 49.48 -34.80 16.56
CA GLY A 723 48.28 -34.88 17.40
C GLY A 723 47.09 -35.60 16.75
N VAL A 724 47.26 -36.26 15.60
CA VAL A 724 46.19 -37.00 14.92
C VAL A 724 46.33 -38.50 15.17
N ALA A 725 45.32 -39.10 15.80
CA ALA A 725 45.31 -40.54 16.06
C ALA A 725 45.00 -41.32 14.77
N ALA A 726 46.03 -41.88 14.12
CA ALA A 726 45.91 -42.58 12.85
C ALA A 726 44.85 -43.71 12.85
N ALA A 727 44.70 -44.43 13.98
CA ALA A 727 43.69 -45.49 14.13
C ALA A 727 42.23 -44.99 14.05
N LYS A 728 41.98 -43.69 14.27
CA LYS A 728 40.65 -43.10 14.13
C LYS A 728 40.28 -42.78 12.69
N ILE A 729 41.24 -42.80 11.75
CA ILE A 729 41.02 -42.48 10.34
C ILE A 729 40.66 -43.78 9.59
N PRO A 730 39.43 -43.93 9.04
CA PRO A 730 39.04 -45.14 8.33
C PRO A 730 39.94 -45.46 7.12
N ALA A 731 40.37 -44.42 6.39
CA ALA A 731 41.30 -44.57 5.27
C ALA A 731 42.66 -45.12 5.70
N TYR A 732 43.14 -44.77 6.90
CA TYR A 732 44.39 -45.32 7.44
C TYR A 732 44.25 -46.80 7.76
N THR A 733 43.12 -47.21 8.36
CA THR A 733 42.87 -48.63 8.66
C THR A 733 42.80 -49.48 7.39
N SER A 734 42.19 -48.94 6.32
CA SER A 734 42.13 -49.58 5.00
C SER A 734 43.52 -49.68 4.36
N LEU A 735 44.32 -48.60 4.46
CA LEU A 735 45.69 -48.55 3.98
C LEU A 735 46.56 -49.59 4.70
N TRP A 736 46.44 -49.69 6.03
CA TRP A 736 47.12 -50.69 6.85
C TRP A 736 46.78 -52.11 6.41
N GLN A 737 45.48 -52.42 6.25
CA GLN A 737 45.02 -53.74 5.80
C GLN A 737 45.50 -54.08 4.39
N CYS A 738 45.68 -53.09 3.51
CA CYS A 738 46.16 -53.30 2.15
C CYS A 738 47.61 -53.79 2.08
N VAL A 739 48.46 -53.28 2.98
CA VAL A 739 49.93 -53.46 2.91
C VAL A 739 50.51 -54.34 4.01
N ALA A 740 49.81 -54.52 5.14
CA ALA A 740 50.33 -55.28 6.27
C ALA A 740 50.43 -56.80 5.99
N PRO A 741 51.48 -57.48 6.51
CA PRO A 741 51.56 -58.94 6.51
C PRO A 741 50.36 -59.57 7.20
N PRO A 742 49.93 -60.79 6.79
CA PRO A 742 48.72 -61.43 7.31
C PRO A 742 48.67 -61.51 8.84
N ASP A 743 49.82 -61.72 9.48
CA ASP A 743 49.94 -61.85 10.94
C ASP A 743 49.79 -60.50 11.70
N LYS A 744 49.83 -59.37 10.98
CA LYS A 744 49.81 -58.00 11.55
C LYS A 744 48.62 -57.16 11.07
N GLN A 745 47.70 -57.74 10.30
CA GLN A 745 46.53 -57.03 9.78
C GLN A 745 45.48 -56.68 10.85
N SER A 746 45.43 -57.45 11.95
CA SER A 746 44.44 -57.31 13.02
C SER A 746 44.82 -56.31 14.13
N SER A 747 46.07 -55.88 14.20
CA SER A 747 46.55 -54.92 15.20
C SER A 747 47.43 -53.83 14.59
N ILE A 748 47.01 -52.57 14.73
CA ILE A 748 47.80 -51.41 14.31
C ILE A 748 48.78 -51.09 15.44
N GLN A 749 50.03 -51.53 15.29
CA GLN A 749 51.14 -51.20 16.19
C GLN A 749 52.07 -50.20 15.50
N LEU A 750 52.00 -48.93 15.92
CA LEU A 750 52.80 -47.84 15.37
C LEU A 750 54.19 -47.81 15.98
#